data_AF-A0A8J5MFZ9-F1
#
_entry.id   AF-A0A8J5MFZ9-F1
#
_cell.length_a   1.000
_cell.length_b   1.000
_cell.length_c   1.000
_cell.angle_alpha   90.00
_cell.angle_beta   90.00
_cell.angle_gamma   90.00
#
_symmetry.space_group_name_H-M   'P 1'
#
loop_
_entity.id
_entity.type
_entity.pdbx_description
1 polymer ?
#
loop_
_entity_poly.entity_id
_entity_poly.type
_entity_poly.pdbx_seq_one_letter_code
_entity_poly.pdbx_strand_id
1 'polypeptide(L)'
;MGGVYTRVLNVASLRPGDHVCIWDYSRWPISYQHHGIVWASGATAADIRVCHVWSPLEGFQEAQADSCFRISTLEDFLFNRKQKHLRLVEYHTSGLRDVLSRWGEVHLSKADLPEVVLARCKFLLGLGRGDFNIFTQNCEHAAHWCMTGEQWCKQTLTKVKGRVPFEKRLVKEDVDALVKQVEEIKEISRSVVSNVLKLSGSSVFLRVKGNHYVQVQADGTVGIVPQGDDPTTCGRTAFRLECFARGYNSIRVRFFHEDTGCYMFSRSTFSCFRDLRMKEPMSVRGKSGLTWEYSTLGYLRSMNQHRRYVGARDDGLLLDVSMRGDAVRVEFVACEGAAEAYTPPDIHQVTRTYNHEKSIQYTESQSMRDYKAAERIKSSPTSSTTTPTTERAAAVAALPTLVESSAGRDYTPMGGVYTRVQNISSLRPGDHICIWDYSRWPFSYQHHGIVWASSDQPQDIRVCHVWSPLQGYKEAQADSCFRISTLEEFLYNRSLDDLRLVEYHTSAFRDFLSKWGEVHRGKSDLPEVVLARCKFLLGLGKGDFNIFTQNCEHAAHWCKTGQQWSKQILTKVRGRVPFENRLAKEDVDAMEKEIVEIKAVSRTVVNNVLRLSGSKVYLRVQGNKYVRITDDGLHVDVVPQGDNPETCGRTAFRLECYSKQYNCVKVAFYHEESGRYMFSRSTLSCFRDLRMKKANCLRGTSGMRWEYSSGGHLNSMNQHRRYIGTRDDGLLVDVGLRGDASYFEFVPSVPPKAIANGQTAPYVPPDITLIKRSYNHAKSLEETRSQSMLELEEERRGLQDATPL
;
A
#
# COMPACT_ATOMS: atom_id res chain seq x y z
N MET A 1 -9.60 -7.38 -7.46
CA MET A 1 -10.63 -7.17 -8.49
C MET A 1 -10.46 -5.76 -9.07
N GLY A 2 -9.52 -5.55 -10.01
CA GLY A 2 -9.58 -4.37 -10.89
C GLY A 2 -10.69 -4.66 -11.89
N GLY A 3 -11.90 -4.22 -11.52
CA GLY A 3 -13.16 -4.76 -12.05
C GLY A 3 -13.50 -4.19 -13.42
N VAL A 4 -14.24 -4.97 -14.21
CA VAL A 4 -14.90 -4.69 -15.51
C VAL A 4 -15.28 -3.22 -15.81
N TYR A 5 -15.47 -2.39 -14.79
CA TYR A 5 -15.99 -1.02 -14.83
C TYR A 5 -14.97 0.07 -15.24
N THR A 6 -13.67 -0.10 -15.00
CA THR A 6 -12.64 0.88 -15.41
C THR A 6 -12.12 0.61 -16.83
N ARG A 7 -12.51 -0.50 -17.47
CA ARG A 7 -12.04 -0.85 -18.82
C ARG A 7 -12.62 0.10 -19.87
N VAL A 8 -11.75 0.63 -20.72
CA VAL A 8 -12.15 1.40 -21.91
C VAL A 8 -12.63 0.43 -23.00
N LEU A 9 -13.95 0.35 -23.19
CA LEU A 9 -14.57 -0.53 -24.19
C LEU A 9 -14.53 0.06 -25.60
N ASN A 10 -14.71 1.37 -25.70
CA ASN A 10 -14.60 2.12 -26.95
C ASN A 10 -13.67 3.32 -26.71
N VAL A 11 -12.60 3.44 -27.50
CA VAL A 11 -11.65 4.55 -27.39
C VAL A 11 -12.27 5.87 -27.86
N ALA A 12 -13.24 5.84 -28.77
CA ALA A 12 -13.95 7.03 -29.23
C ALA A 12 -14.78 7.71 -28.11
N SER A 13 -15.00 7.01 -26.99
CA SER A 13 -15.66 7.55 -25.80
C SER A 13 -14.71 8.35 -24.88
N LEU A 14 -13.42 8.38 -25.18
CA LEU A 14 -12.44 9.19 -24.46
C LEU A 14 -12.61 10.67 -24.79
N ARG A 15 -12.45 11.53 -23.79
CA ARG A 15 -12.61 12.98 -23.91
C ARG A 15 -11.40 13.71 -23.33
N PRO A 16 -11.07 14.92 -23.82
CA PRO A 16 -9.95 15.72 -23.29
C PRO A 16 -10.04 15.91 -21.77
N GLY A 17 -8.94 15.68 -21.06
CA GLY A 17 -8.86 15.67 -19.59
C GLY A 17 -9.19 14.32 -18.93
N ASP A 18 -9.54 13.28 -19.69
CA ASP A 18 -9.66 11.92 -19.13
C ASP A 18 -8.28 11.36 -18.77
N HIS A 19 -8.11 10.88 -17.53
CA HIS A 19 -6.90 10.16 -17.13
C HIS A 19 -7.02 8.69 -17.50
N VAL A 20 -6.11 8.20 -18.34
CA VAL A 20 -6.00 6.81 -18.75
C VAL A 20 -4.75 6.16 -18.18
N CYS A 21 -4.85 4.88 -17.86
CA CYS A 21 -3.69 4.06 -17.55
C CYS A 21 -3.75 2.71 -18.26
N ILE A 22 -2.59 2.11 -18.45
CA ILE A 22 -2.47 0.80 -19.08
C ILE A 22 -1.30 0.04 -18.46
N TRP A 23 -1.53 -1.22 -18.16
CA TRP A 23 -0.50 -2.12 -17.69
C TRP A 23 0.56 -2.33 -18.78
N ASP A 24 1.81 -1.97 -18.48
CA ASP A 24 2.99 -2.27 -19.28
C ASP A 24 3.68 -3.51 -18.71
N TYR A 25 3.81 -4.52 -19.57
CA TYR A 25 4.52 -5.78 -19.31
C TYR A 25 5.69 -5.97 -20.29
N SER A 26 5.94 -4.98 -21.17
CA SER A 26 6.67 -5.16 -22.43
C SER A 26 7.99 -4.40 -22.51
N ARG A 27 8.14 -3.28 -21.80
CA ARG A 27 9.34 -2.43 -21.94
C ARG A 27 10.39 -2.62 -20.84
N TRP A 28 10.09 -3.30 -19.74
CA TRP A 28 10.95 -3.36 -18.55
C TRP A 28 10.68 -4.65 -17.74
N PRO A 29 11.62 -5.15 -16.89
CA PRO A 29 11.45 -6.37 -16.09
C PRO A 29 10.42 -6.28 -14.94
N ILE A 30 9.54 -5.26 -14.95
CA ILE A 30 8.53 -4.97 -13.92
C ILE A 30 7.18 -4.74 -14.61
N SER A 31 6.10 -5.28 -14.04
CA SER A 31 4.74 -4.84 -14.40
C SER A 31 4.44 -3.49 -13.74
N TYR A 32 4.31 -2.43 -14.53
CA TYR A 32 3.93 -1.10 -14.05
C TYR A 32 2.72 -0.57 -14.84
N GLN A 33 1.95 0.38 -14.33
CA GLN A 33 0.95 1.05 -15.18
C GLN A 33 1.53 2.33 -15.73
N HIS A 34 1.51 2.44 -17.05
CA HIS A 34 1.79 3.68 -17.74
C HIS A 34 0.57 4.59 -17.66
N HIS A 35 0.76 5.84 -17.23
CA HIS A 35 -0.31 6.82 -16.99
C HIS A 35 -0.21 7.97 -18.00
N GLY A 36 -1.37 8.45 -18.46
CA GLY A 36 -1.47 9.59 -19.38
C GLY A 36 -2.81 10.29 -19.30
N ILE A 37 -2.86 11.53 -19.79
CA ILE A 37 -4.07 12.34 -19.87
C ILE A 37 -4.46 12.49 -21.34
N VAL A 38 -5.71 12.22 -21.68
CA VAL A 38 -6.23 12.44 -23.03
C VAL A 38 -6.18 13.94 -23.31
N TRP A 39 -5.41 14.32 -24.33
CA TRP A 39 -5.23 15.70 -24.77
C TRP A 39 -6.28 16.09 -25.81
N ALA A 40 -6.52 15.22 -26.79
CA ALA A 40 -7.49 15.42 -27.86
C ALA A 40 -8.27 14.12 -28.14
N SER A 41 -9.56 14.25 -28.42
CA SER A 41 -10.42 13.12 -28.79
C SER A 41 -10.29 12.74 -30.27
N GLY A 42 -10.77 11.56 -30.63
CA GLY A 42 -10.71 11.04 -31.99
C GLY A 42 -11.53 9.75 -32.14
N ALA A 43 -11.78 9.33 -33.39
CA ALA A 43 -12.56 8.12 -33.66
C ALA A 43 -11.74 6.84 -33.46
N THR A 44 -10.45 6.90 -33.76
CA THR A 44 -9.51 5.77 -33.65
C THR A 44 -8.36 6.05 -32.67
N ALA A 45 -7.59 5.02 -32.31
CA ALA A 45 -6.41 5.19 -31.47
C ALA A 45 -5.30 6.05 -32.12
N ALA A 46 -5.26 6.10 -33.45
CA ALA A 46 -4.33 6.94 -34.20
C ALA A 46 -4.74 8.43 -34.16
N ASP A 47 -6.03 8.72 -33.97
CA ASP A 47 -6.56 10.10 -33.93
C ASP A 47 -6.45 10.72 -32.53
N ILE A 48 -6.62 9.89 -31.49
CA ILE A 48 -6.58 10.33 -30.10
C ILE A 48 -5.16 10.74 -29.72
N ARG A 49 -5.02 11.85 -28.99
CA ARG A 49 -3.73 12.34 -28.47
C ARG A 49 -3.70 12.19 -26.96
N VAL A 50 -2.55 11.76 -26.42
CA VAL A 50 -2.35 11.55 -24.98
C VAL A 50 -1.09 12.31 -24.53
N CYS A 51 -1.22 13.11 -23.47
CA CYS A 51 -0.12 13.71 -22.73
C CYS A 51 0.40 12.73 -21.68
N HIS A 52 1.69 12.41 -21.68
CA HIS A 52 2.29 11.54 -20.68
C HIS A 52 3.81 11.72 -20.61
N VAL A 53 4.44 11.24 -19.53
CA VAL A 53 5.91 11.18 -19.46
C VAL A 53 6.40 9.99 -20.26
N TRP A 54 7.29 10.20 -21.22
CA TRP A 54 7.76 9.13 -22.11
C TRP A 54 9.04 9.48 -22.88
N SER A 55 9.77 8.43 -23.25
CA SER A 55 10.89 8.47 -24.19
C SER A 55 10.69 7.47 -25.34
N PRO A 56 10.99 7.86 -26.59
CA PRO A 56 11.03 6.95 -27.73
C PRO A 56 12.28 6.06 -27.75
N LEU A 57 13.29 6.34 -26.92
CA LEU A 57 14.55 5.60 -26.90
C LEU A 57 14.38 4.21 -26.28
N GLU A 58 15.09 3.23 -26.82
CA GLU A 58 15.03 1.82 -26.35
C GLU A 58 16.01 1.53 -25.20
N GLY A 59 17.16 2.22 -25.17
CA GLY A 59 18.19 2.06 -24.14
C GLY A 59 17.76 2.65 -22.79
N PHE A 60 18.09 1.98 -21.68
CA PHE A 60 17.59 2.36 -20.34
C PHE A 60 18.05 3.73 -19.87
N GLN A 61 19.37 3.92 -19.84
CA GLN A 61 19.97 5.12 -19.29
C GLN A 61 19.60 6.31 -20.17
N GLU A 62 19.56 6.09 -21.48
CA GLU A 62 19.15 7.09 -22.47
C GLU A 62 17.65 7.41 -22.35
N ALA A 63 16.79 6.40 -22.22
CA ALA A 63 15.34 6.61 -22.07
C ALA A 63 15.00 7.30 -20.75
N GLN A 64 15.69 6.96 -19.65
CA GLN A 64 15.51 7.65 -18.37
C GLN A 64 16.00 9.10 -18.45
N ALA A 65 17.15 9.34 -19.08
CA ALA A 65 17.69 10.69 -19.27
C ALA A 65 16.85 11.53 -20.24
N ASP A 66 16.19 10.92 -21.22
CA ASP A 66 15.36 11.61 -22.22
C ASP A 66 13.89 11.77 -21.80
N SER A 67 13.39 10.92 -20.90
CA SER A 67 11.98 10.91 -20.49
C SER A 67 11.53 12.29 -20.02
N CYS A 68 10.55 12.86 -20.72
CA CYS A 68 9.90 14.11 -20.38
C CYS A 68 8.42 14.05 -20.77
N PHE A 69 7.64 15.04 -20.32
CA PHE A 69 6.21 15.09 -20.58
C PHE A 69 5.93 15.53 -22.01
N ARG A 70 5.29 14.66 -22.80
CA ARG A 70 5.10 14.82 -24.26
C ARG A 70 3.68 14.42 -24.67
N ILE A 71 3.33 14.78 -25.90
CA ILE A 71 2.10 14.34 -26.56
C ILE A 71 2.46 13.23 -27.55
N SER A 72 1.73 12.12 -27.51
CA SER A 72 1.80 11.04 -28.50
C SER A 72 0.40 10.64 -28.96
N THR A 73 0.31 9.76 -29.95
CA THR A 73 -0.97 9.12 -30.30
C THR A 73 -1.38 8.12 -29.20
N LEU A 74 -2.67 7.79 -29.09
CA LEU A 74 -3.08 6.70 -28.20
C LEU A 74 -2.45 5.37 -28.63
N GLU A 75 -2.24 5.16 -29.93
CA GLU A 75 -1.52 3.98 -30.45
C GLU A 75 -0.08 3.88 -29.91
N ASP A 76 0.68 4.97 -29.95
CA ASP A 76 2.04 5.03 -29.37
C ASP A 76 2.02 4.83 -27.85
N PHE A 77 1.05 5.45 -27.17
CA PHE A 77 0.84 5.27 -25.73
C PHE A 77 0.56 3.80 -25.37
N LEU A 78 -0.18 3.09 -26.23
CA LEU A 78 -0.47 1.67 -26.09
C LEU A 78 0.75 0.79 -26.41
N PHE A 79 1.67 1.20 -27.28
CA PHE A 79 2.89 0.47 -27.65
C PHE A 79 2.69 -1.05 -27.80
N ASN A 80 1.99 -1.47 -28.86
CA ASN A 80 1.64 -2.87 -29.14
C ASN A 80 0.72 -3.57 -28.10
N ARG A 81 0.30 -2.88 -27.03
CA ARG A 81 -0.60 -3.44 -26.01
C ARG A 81 -2.06 -3.36 -26.49
N LYS A 82 -2.83 -4.42 -26.21
CA LYS A 82 -4.24 -4.49 -26.61
C LYS A 82 -5.10 -3.52 -25.81
N GLN A 83 -6.04 -2.84 -26.47
CA GLN A 83 -7.03 -1.93 -25.85
C GLN A 83 -7.74 -2.53 -24.63
N LYS A 84 -7.96 -3.85 -24.59
CA LYS A 84 -8.56 -4.54 -23.43
C LYS A 84 -7.80 -4.33 -22.10
N HIS A 85 -6.57 -3.84 -22.14
CA HIS A 85 -5.73 -3.49 -20.97
C HIS A 85 -5.79 -2.00 -20.61
N LEU A 86 -6.32 -1.15 -21.49
CA LEU A 86 -6.54 0.26 -21.22
C LEU A 86 -7.63 0.44 -20.16
N ARG A 87 -7.39 1.36 -19.24
CA ARG A 87 -8.26 1.71 -18.13
C ARG A 87 -8.47 3.21 -18.07
N LEU A 88 -9.68 3.62 -17.70
CA LEU A 88 -9.99 4.99 -17.29
C LEU A 88 -9.82 5.07 -15.77
N VAL A 89 -8.99 6.00 -15.32
CA VAL A 89 -8.72 6.22 -13.89
C VAL A 89 -9.88 6.97 -13.25
N GLU A 90 -10.40 6.43 -12.14
CA GLU A 90 -11.55 7.01 -11.45
C GLU A 90 -11.14 7.85 -10.25
N TYR A 91 -11.64 9.08 -10.18
CA TYR A 91 -11.47 9.99 -9.05
C TYR A 91 -12.73 10.07 -8.18
N HIS A 92 -12.57 10.60 -6.97
CA HIS A 92 -13.66 10.91 -6.04
C HIS A 92 -14.49 9.69 -5.61
N THR A 93 -13.82 8.56 -5.39
CA THR A 93 -14.45 7.30 -4.97
C THR A 93 -14.53 7.15 -3.44
N SER A 94 -15.19 6.09 -2.96
CA SER A 94 -15.24 5.77 -1.52
C SER A 94 -13.93 5.12 -1.06
N GLY A 95 -13.56 5.33 0.21
CA GLY A 95 -12.33 4.76 0.79
C GLY A 95 -12.22 3.24 0.66
N LEU A 96 -13.34 2.52 0.81
CA LEU A 96 -13.35 1.07 0.59
C LEU A 96 -13.02 0.69 -0.87
N ARG A 97 -13.51 1.45 -1.86
CA ARG A 97 -13.24 1.16 -3.27
C ARG A 97 -11.82 1.53 -3.66
N ASP A 98 -11.32 2.65 -3.15
CA ASP A 98 -9.92 3.04 -3.29
C ASP A 98 -8.98 1.95 -2.75
N VAL A 99 -9.28 1.40 -1.57
CA VAL A 99 -8.51 0.30 -0.95
C VAL A 99 -8.61 -1.01 -1.72
N LEU A 100 -9.78 -1.35 -2.27
CA LEU A 100 -10.00 -2.60 -3.02
C LEU A 100 -9.50 -2.54 -4.48
N SER A 101 -9.35 -1.33 -5.02
CA SER A 101 -8.76 -1.11 -6.34
C SER A 101 -7.27 -1.45 -6.31
N ARG A 102 -6.80 -2.10 -7.38
CA ARG A 102 -5.39 -2.44 -7.55
C ARG A 102 -4.69 -1.27 -8.24
N TRP A 103 -3.53 -0.85 -7.72
CA TRP A 103 -2.49 0.01 -8.33
C TRP A 103 -3.03 1.15 -9.22
N GLY A 104 -3.14 2.40 -8.74
CA GLY A 104 -3.35 3.61 -9.58
C GLY A 104 -4.68 3.77 -10.37
N GLU A 105 -5.55 2.75 -10.44
CA GLU A 105 -6.80 2.83 -11.25
C GLU A 105 -7.91 3.69 -10.60
N VAL A 106 -7.81 3.93 -9.30
CA VAL A 106 -8.83 4.65 -8.52
C VAL A 106 -8.15 5.51 -7.46
N HIS A 107 -8.67 6.73 -7.28
CA HIS A 107 -8.23 7.69 -6.27
C HIS A 107 -9.40 8.21 -5.43
N LEU A 108 -9.11 8.50 -4.15
CA LEU A 108 -10.00 9.24 -3.24
C LEU A 108 -10.12 10.72 -3.59
N SER A 109 -9.04 11.32 -4.11
CA SER A 109 -8.94 12.75 -4.42
C SER A 109 -10.00 13.21 -5.42
N LYS A 110 -10.43 14.47 -5.30
CA LYS A 110 -11.33 15.10 -6.28
C LYS A 110 -10.52 15.50 -7.51
N ALA A 111 -11.02 15.17 -8.69
CA ALA A 111 -10.47 15.68 -9.94
C ALA A 111 -10.93 17.12 -10.19
N ASP A 112 -10.02 17.91 -10.74
CA ASP A 112 -10.29 19.25 -11.27
C ASP A 112 -11.02 19.19 -12.63
N LEU A 113 -11.46 20.36 -13.11
CA LEU A 113 -12.06 20.49 -14.44
C LEU A 113 -11.11 20.05 -15.55
N PRO A 114 -11.61 19.47 -16.65
CA PRO A 114 -10.81 19.15 -17.82
C PRO A 114 -9.93 20.30 -18.30
N GLU A 115 -10.43 21.53 -18.28
CA GLU A 115 -9.68 22.72 -18.72
C GLU A 115 -8.51 23.04 -17.76
N VAL A 116 -8.69 22.85 -16.45
CA VAL A 116 -7.59 22.97 -15.47
C VAL A 116 -6.56 21.84 -15.69
N VAL A 117 -7.03 20.63 -15.94
CA VAL A 117 -6.16 19.46 -16.21
C VAL A 117 -5.33 19.72 -17.47
N LEU A 118 -5.94 20.19 -18.55
CA LEU A 118 -5.26 20.49 -19.81
C LEU A 118 -4.31 21.69 -19.69
N ALA A 119 -4.66 22.73 -18.92
CA ALA A 119 -3.74 23.83 -18.62
C ALA A 119 -2.46 23.32 -17.91
N ARG A 120 -2.61 22.41 -16.94
CA ARG A 120 -1.49 21.75 -16.27
C ARG A 120 -0.69 20.84 -17.21
N CYS A 121 -1.35 20.07 -18.07
CA CYS A 121 -0.67 19.28 -19.09
C CYS A 121 0.16 20.17 -20.02
N LYS A 122 -0.41 21.29 -20.49
CA LYS A 122 0.27 22.27 -21.34
C LYS A 122 1.53 22.82 -20.66
N PHE A 123 1.43 23.16 -19.38
CA PHE A 123 2.55 23.66 -18.59
C PHE A 123 3.70 22.65 -18.49
N LEU A 124 3.38 21.35 -18.39
CA LEU A 124 4.40 20.31 -18.29
C LEU A 124 5.07 19.96 -19.63
N LEU A 125 4.52 20.35 -20.79
CA LEU A 125 5.05 19.93 -22.09
C LEU A 125 6.53 20.28 -22.24
N GLY A 126 7.35 19.26 -22.52
CA GLY A 126 8.81 19.38 -22.66
C GLY A 126 9.60 19.34 -21.35
N LEU A 127 8.94 19.36 -20.18
CA LEU A 127 9.60 19.30 -18.87
C LEU A 127 9.88 17.86 -18.41
N GLY A 128 10.90 17.71 -17.58
CA GLY A 128 11.23 16.47 -16.88
C GLY A 128 12.41 15.67 -17.43
N ARG A 129 13.07 16.14 -18.51
CA ARG A 129 14.21 15.46 -19.14
C ARG A 129 15.36 15.23 -18.15
N GLY A 130 15.56 14.00 -17.69
CA GLY A 130 16.58 13.64 -16.69
C GLY A 130 16.14 13.77 -15.23
N ASP A 131 14.93 14.26 -14.97
CA ASP A 131 14.32 14.30 -13.63
C ASP A 131 13.24 13.22 -13.45
N PHE A 132 12.90 12.49 -14.52
CA PHE A 132 11.97 11.36 -14.46
C PHE A 132 12.57 10.21 -13.64
N ASN A 133 11.80 9.76 -12.65
CA ASN A 133 12.18 8.62 -11.82
C ASN A 133 10.95 7.76 -11.56
N ILE A 134 10.99 6.48 -11.94
CA ILE A 134 9.84 5.57 -11.86
C ILE A 134 9.33 5.34 -10.42
N PHE A 135 10.16 5.58 -9.40
CA PHE A 135 9.80 5.39 -7.99
C PHE A 135 9.43 6.68 -7.28
N THR A 136 10.09 7.79 -7.62
CA THR A 136 9.93 9.06 -6.89
C THR A 136 9.20 10.14 -7.68
N GLN A 137 9.31 10.16 -9.02
CA GLN A 137 8.75 11.20 -9.89
C GLN A 137 8.30 10.61 -11.24
N ASN A 138 7.35 9.67 -11.18
CA ASN A 138 6.92 8.88 -12.33
C ASN A 138 5.73 9.50 -13.09
N CYS A 139 5.23 8.78 -14.11
CA CYS A 139 4.10 9.25 -14.92
C CYS A 139 2.79 9.37 -14.11
N GLU A 140 2.59 8.55 -13.08
CA GLU A 140 1.42 8.65 -12.19
C GLU A 140 1.47 9.94 -11.38
N HIS A 141 2.64 10.32 -10.84
CA HIS A 141 2.79 11.60 -10.13
C HIS A 141 2.41 12.79 -11.01
N ALA A 142 2.89 12.80 -12.25
CA ALA A 142 2.61 13.88 -13.21
C ALA A 142 1.12 13.90 -13.61
N ALA A 143 0.54 12.74 -13.93
CA ALA A 143 -0.87 12.64 -14.29
C ALA A 143 -1.80 12.97 -13.11
N HIS A 144 -1.51 12.48 -11.91
CA HIS A 144 -2.27 12.79 -10.70
C HIS A 144 -2.19 14.27 -10.34
N TRP A 145 -1.02 14.90 -10.49
CA TRP A 145 -0.88 16.34 -10.31
C TRP A 145 -1.68 17.13 -11.35
N CYS A 146 -1.68 16.71 -12.63
CA CYS A 146 -2.56 17.31 -13.62
C CYS A 146 -4.02 17.23 -13.19
N MET A 147 -4.44 16.08 -12.64
CA MET A 147 -5.84 15.85 -12.22
C MET A 147 -6.25 16.59 -10.95
N THR A 148 -5.33 16.85 -10.00
CA THR A 148 -5.70 17.26 -8.63
C THR A 148 -4.91 18.43 -8.06
N GLY A 149 -3.79 18.81 -8.69
CA GLY A 149 -2.81 19.73 -8.14
C GLY A 149 -1.89 19.13 -7.07
N GLU A 150 -2.08 17.86 -6.69
CA GLU A 150 -1.20 17.16 -5.76
C GLU A 150 -0.35 16.09 -6.46
N GLN A 151 0.93 16.03 -6.12
CA GLN A 151 1.84 14.99 -6.61
C GLN A 151 1.73 13.74 -5.74
N TRP A 152 0.98 12.74 -6.21
CA TRP A 152 0.78 11.48 -5.52
C TRP A 152 0.88 10.31 -6.51
N CYS A 153 1.51 9.23 -6.08
CA CYS A 153 1.56 7.99 -6.83
C CYS A 153 1.09 6.84 -5.94
N LYS A 154 0.05 6.14 -6.37
CA LYS A 154 -0.48 4.98 -5.67
C LYS A 154 0.32 3.73 -5.95
N GLN A 155 1.01 3.64 -7.10
CA GLN A 155 1.90 2.52 -7.39
C GLN A 155 3.04 2.42 -6.38
N THR A 156 3.63 3.55 -6.02
CA THR A 156 4.78 3.61 -5.12
C THR A 156 4.42 4.17 -3.75
N LEU A 157 3.15 4.53 -3.52
CA LEU A 157 2.65 5.16 -2.29
C LEU A 157 3.49 6.37 -1.86
N THR A 158 4.02 7.11 -2.83
CA THR A 158 4.90 8.27 -2.61
C THR A 158 4.15 9.58 -2.83
N LYS A 159 4.51 10.57 -2.00
CA LYS A 159 4.16 11.99 -2.18
C LYS A 159 5.46 12.76 -2.43
N VAL A 160 5.51 13.53 -3.51
CA VAL A 160 6.66 14.37 -3.83
C VAL A 160 6.52 15.71 -3.12
N LYS A 161 7.64 16.22 -2.58
CA LYS A 161 7.73 17.59 -2.07
C LYS A 161 7.91 18.57 -3.24
N GLY A 162 6.98 19.51 -3.40
CA GLY A 162 7.04 20.56 -4.41
C GLY A 162 5.64 20.99 -4.86
N ARG A 163 5.50 22.23 -5.31
CA ARG A 163 4.23 22.78 -5.82
C ARG A 163 3.83 22.16 -7.16
N VAL A 164 4.83 21.81 -7.98
CA VAL A 164 4.64 21.25 -9.33
C VAL A 164 5.64 20.12 -9.62
N PRO A 165 5.33 19.19 -10.55
CA PRO A 165 6.31 18.25 -11.06
C PRO A 165 7.50 18.97 -11.69
N PHE A 166 8.70 18.45 -11.47
CA PHE A 166 9.95 18.98 -12.04
C PHE A 166 10.28 20.43 -11.61
N GLU A 167 9.80 20.88 -10.44
CA GLU A 167 9.93 22.26 -9.94
C GLU A 167 11.38 22.78 -9.91
N LYS A 168 12.38 21.91 -9.73
CA LYS A 168 13.80 22.31 -9.66
C LYS A 168 14.33 23.04 -10.91
N ARG A 169 13.63 22.95 -12.05
CA ARG A 169 14.01 23.59 -13.31
C ARG A 169 13.12 24.74 -13.71
N LEU A 170 12.17 25.12 -12.85
CA LEU A 170 11.17 26.11 -13.15
C LEU A 170 11.45 27.41 -12.43
N VAL A 171 11.27 28.51 -13.16
CA VAL A 171 11.31 29.83 -12.55
C VAL A 171 10.01 30.04 -11.78
N LYS A 172 10.09 30.74 -10.65
CA LYS A 172 8.95 30.91 -9.73
C LYS A 172 7.78 31.60 -10.42
N GLU A 173 8.07 32.55 -11.29
CA GLU A 173 7.11 33.38 -12.02
C GLU A 173 6.22 32.54 -12.95
N ASP A 174 6.78 31.52 -13.60
CA ASP A 174 6.02 30.61 -14.49
C ASP A 174 5.02 29.75 -13.68
N VAL A 175 5.44 29.30 -12.50
CA VAL A 175 4.57 28.54 -11.58
C VAL A 175 3.44 29.44 -11.07
N ASP A 176 3.76 30.68 -10.70
CA ASP A 176 2.76 31.63 -10.19
C ASP A 176 1.78 32.04 -11.31
N ALA A 177 2.24 32.17 -12.56
CA ALA A 177 1.39 32.41 -13.73
C ALA A 177 0.41 31.25 -14.00
N LEU A 178 0.88 29.99 -13.90
CA LEU A 178 0.00 28.82 -13.98
C LEU A 178 -1.05 28.84 -12.87
N VAL A 179 -0.66 29.11 -11.62
CA VAL A 179 -1.58 29.16 -10.48
C VAL A 179 -2.67 30.20 -10.72
N LYS A 180 -2.30 31.38 -11.23
CA LYS A 180 -3.25 32.43 -11.61
C LYS A 180 -4.23 31.96 -12.68
N GLN A 181 -3.73 31.38 -13.79
CA GLN A 181 -4.57 30.84 -14.85
C GLN A 181 -5.55 29.79 -14.34
N VAL A 182 -5.09 28.88 -13.46
CA VAL A 182 -5.93 27.86 -12.84
C VAL A 182 -7.06 28.50 -12.03
N GLU A 183 -6.78 29.51 -11.21
CA GLU A 183 -7.82 30.18 -10.43
C GLU A 183 -8.82 30.97 -11.28
N GLU A 184 -8.39 31.57 -12.39
CA GLU A 184 -9.30 32.19 -13.37
C GLU A 184 -10.29 31.18 -13.96
N ILE A 185 -9.81 29.99 -14.36
CA ILE A 185 -10.67 28.90 -14.86
C ILE A 185 -11.67 28.48 -13.77
N LYS A 186 -11.21 28.34 -12.52
CA LYS A 186 -12.09 27.95 -11.41
C LYS A 186 -13.15 29.02 -11.11
N GLU A 187 -12.83 30.30 -11.26
CA GLU A 187 -13.78 31.40 -11.01
C GLU A 187 -14.96 31.38 -11.97
N ILE A 188 -14.71 31.15 -13.27
CA ILE A 188 -15.78 31.01 -14.27
C ILE A 188 -16.69 29.82 -13.89
N SER A 189 -16.09 28.71 -13.47
CA SER A 189 -16.86 27.55 -13.01
C SER A 189 -17.66 27.82 -11.73
N ARG A 190 -17.12 28.60 -10.78
CA ARG A 190 -17.86 29.03 -9.57
C ARG A 190 -19.09 29.85 -9.94
N SER A 191 -18.99 30.72 -10.95
CA SER A 191 -20.13 31.49 -11.47
C SER A 191 -21.23 30.57 -12.04
N VAL A 192 -20.87 29.54 -12.82
CA VAL A 192 -21.82 28.54 -13.32
C VAL A 192 -22.51 27.81 -12.17
N VAL A 193 -21.74 27.32 -11.18
CA VAL A 193 -22.29 26.67 -9.98
C VAL A 193 -23.26 27.57 -9.24
N SER A 194 -22.86 28.83 -8.97
CA SER A 194 -23.69 29.81 -8.27
C SER A 194 -25.02 30.06 -8.99
N ASN A 195 -25.00 30.19 -10.32
CA ASN A 195 -26.21 30.38 -11.10
C ASN A 195 -27.16 29.17 -11.06
N VAL A 196 -26.66 27.94 -11.11
CA VAL A 196 -27.52 26.74 -10.98
C VAL A 196 -28.09 26.59 -9.57
N LEU A 197 -27.35 26.98 -8.53
CA LEU A 197 -27.83 26.90 -7.15
C LEU A 197 -29.05 27.80 -6.88
N LYS A 198 -29.25 28.86 -7.67
CA LYS A 198 -30.46 29.69 -7.62
C LYS A 198 -31.75 28.91 -7.94
N LEU A 199 -31.65 27.78 -8.64
CA LEU A 199 -32.78 26.91 -8.97
C LEU A 199 -33.14 25.91 -7.87
N SER A 200 -32.46 25.93 -6.73
CA SER A 200 -32.77 25.00 -5.63
C SER A 200 -34.18 25.25 -5.10
N GLY A 201 -35.01 24.20 -5.09
CA GLY A 201 -36.42 24.25 -4.71
C GLY A 201 -37.37 24.59 -5.86
N SER A 202 -36.87 25.06 -6.99
CA SER A 202 -37.69 25.40 -8.17
C SER A 202 -38.03 24.17 -9.01
N SER A 203 -39.15 24.26 -9.74
CA SER A 203 -39.51 23.29 -10.78
C SER A 203 -38.73 23.56 -12.07
N VAL A 204 -38.08 22.53 -12.62
CA VAL A 204 -37.25 22.62 -13.83
C VAL A 204 -37.58 21.49 -14.80
N PHE A 205 -37.47 21.79 -16.09
CA PHE A 205 -37.37 20.80 -17.15
C PHE A 205 -35.91 20.46 -17.41
N LEU A 206 -35.65 19.20 -17.76
CA LEU A 206 -34.31 18.74 -18.12
C LEU A 206 -34.22 18.67 -19.64
N ARG A 207 -33.39 19.52 -20.25
CA ARG A 207 -33.12 19.49 -21.69
C ARG A 207 -31.83 18.71 -21.95
N VAL A 208 -31.87 17.83 -22.95
CA VAL A 208 -30.77 16.97 -23.36
C VAL A 208 -30.61 17.02 -24.88
N LYS A 209 -29.40 16.81 -25.38
CA LYS A 209 -29.08 16.88 -26.83
C LYS A 209 -29.51 18.21 -27.50
N GLY A 210 -29.68 19.29 -26.74
CA GLY A 210 -30.06 20.62 -27.23
C GLY A 210 -31.53 20.80 -27.64
N ASN A 211 -32.22 19.75 -28.10
CA ASN A 211 -33.60 19.81 -28.61
C ASN A 211 -34.50 18.67 -28.12
N HIS A 212 -34.12 17.94 -27.06
CA HIS A 212 -34.96 16.92 -26.44
C HIS A 212 -35.18 17.26 -24.96
N TYR A 213 -36.34 16.90 -24.42
CA TYR A 213 -36.66 17.03 -23.01
C TYR A 213 -36.83 15.67 -22.36
N VAL A 214 -36.55 15.60 -21.07
CA VAL A 214 -36.79 14.37 -20.29
C VAL A 214 -38.28 14.19 -20.03
N GLN A 215 -38.75 12.96 -20.21
CA GLN A 215 -40.12 12.54 -19.95
C GLN A 215 -40.13 11.28 -19.06
N VAL A 216 -41.03 11.25 -18.09
CA VAL A 216 -41.35 10.06 -17.30
C VAL A 216 -42.45 9.28 -18.02
N GLN A 217 -42.19 8.01 -18.35
CA GLN A 217 -43.16 7.13 -19.00
C GLN A 217 -44.13 6.52 -17.98
N ALA A 218 -45.25 5.99 -18.47
CA ALA A 218 -46.29 5.39 -17.62
C ALA A 218 -45.79 4.21 -16.76
N ASP A 219 -44.77 3.48 -17.23
CA ASP A 219 -44.15 2.37 -16.48
C ASP A 219 -43.07 2.82 -15.47
N GLY A 220 -42.90 4.14 -15.32
CA GLY A 220 -41.93 4.78 -14.44
C GLY A 220 -40.49 4.80 -14.99
N THR A 221 -40.25 4.38 -16.23
CA THR A 221 -38.96 4.59 -16.89
C THR A 221 -38.78 6.05 -17.31
N VAL A 222 -37.53 6.48 -17.43
CA VAL A 222 -37.18 7.85 -17.81
C VAL A 222 -36.62 7.86 -19.22
N GLY A 223 -37.31 8.55 -20.12
CA GLY A 223 -36.93 8.70 -21.52
C GLY A 223 -36.74 10.16 -21.93
N ILE A 224 -36.64 10.37 -23.23
CA ILE A 224 -36.53 11.68 -23.87
C ILE A 224 -37.59 11.83 -24.96
N VAL A 225 -38.07 13.05 -25.12
CA VAL A 225 -39.05 13.44 -26.13
C VAL A 225 -38.53 14.66 -26.89
N PRO A 226 -38.64 14.72 -28.24
CA PRO A 226 -38.20 15.89 -28.99
C PRO A 226 -39.02 17.12 -28.61
N GLN A 227 -38.38 18.28 -28.58
CA GLN A 227 -39.00 19.56 -28.23
C GLN A 227 -40.18 19.92 -29.15
N GLY A 228 -40.12 19.54 -30.44
CA GLY A 228 -41.09 19.98 -31.44
C GLY A 228 -41.07 21.50 -31.66
N ASP A 229 -42.14 22.03 -32.24
CA ASP A 229 -42.31 23.47 -32.49
C ASP A 229 -42.66 24.25 -31.22
N ASP A 230 -43.36 23.62 -30.27
CA ASP A 230 -43.73 24.21 -28.97
C ASP A 230 -43.21 23.33 -27.80
N PRO A 231 -42.26 23.84 -26.99
CA PRO A 231 -41.77 23.14 -25.80
C PRO A 231 -42.86 22.83 -24.77
N THR A 232 -43.98 23.55 -24.74
CA THR A 232 -45.03 23.37 -23.74
C THR A 232 -45.89 22.14 -24.00
N THR A 233 -46.01 21.71 -25.26
CA THR A 233 -46.86 20.59 -25.68
C THR A 233 -46.09 19.29 -25.92
N CYS A 234 -44.77 19.29 -25.75
CA CYS A 234 -43.92 18.15 -26.10
C CYS A 234 -43.92 17.01 -25.08
N GLY A 235 -44.81 17.01 -24.08
CA GLY A 235 -44.89 15.94 -23.08
C GLY A 235 -43.70 15.89 -22.10
N ARG A 236 -42.93 16.98 -21.99
CA ARG A 236 -41.83 17.14 -21.02
C ARG A 236 -42.31 17.00 -19.58
N THR A 237 -41.46 16.42 -18.72
CA THR A 237 -41.75 16.27 -17.29
C THR A 237 -41.02 17.33 -16.46
N ALA A 238 -41.74 18.01 -15.57
CA ALA A 238 -41.17 18.94 -14.60
C ALA A 238 -40.65 18.21 -13.36
N PHE A 239 -39.51 18.64 -12.83
CA PHE A 239 -38.93 18.11 -11.60
C PHE A 239 -38.64 19.24 -10.63
N ARG A 240 -39.01 19.07 -9.36
CA ARG A 240 -38.48 19.93 -8.30
C ARG A 240 -37.00 19.59 -8.11
N LEU A 241 -36.14 20.57 -8.36
CA LEU A 241 -34.69 20.43 -8.25
C LEU A 241 -34.27 20.68 -6.81
N GLU A 242 -33.60 19.73 -6.19
CA GLU A 242 -32.93 19.95 -4.90
C GLU A 242 -31.43 19.93 -5.11
N CYS A 243 -30.78 21.09 -4.96
CA CYS A 243 -29.35 21.21 -5.21
C CYS A 243 -28.56 21.84 -4.05
N PHE A 244 -27.31 21.36 -3.88
CA PHE A 244 -26.37 21.82 -2.86
C PHE A 244 -24.96 21.88 -3.44
N ALA A 245 -24.20 22.92 -3.07
CA ALA A 245 -22.82 23.09 -3.51
C ALA A 245 -21.93 21.94 -2.98
N ARG A 246 -21.04 21.42 -3.83
CA ARG A 246 -20.07 20.36 -3.44
C ARG A 246 -18.60 20.74 -3.66
N GLY A 247 -18.39 21.76 -4.47
CA GLY A 247 -17.09 22.31 -4.84
C GLY A 247 -17.29 23.39 -5.89
N TYR A 248 -16.20 23.82 -6.52
CA TYR A 248 -16.24 24.87 -7.54
C TYR A 248 -16.69 24.34 -8.93
N ASN A 249 -16.59 23.03 -9.17
CA ASN A 249 -16.84 22.38 -10.47
C ASN A 249 -18.01 21.41 -10.48
N SER A 250 -18.67 21.19 -9.34
CA SER A 250 -19.83 20.32 -9.26
C SER A 250 -20.81 20.69 -8.16
N ILE A 251 -22.07 20.36 -8.40
CA ILE A 251 -23.16 20.45 -7.43
C ILE A 251 -23.79 19.08 -7.24
N ARG A 252 -24.33 18.85 -6.04
CA ARG A 252 -25.13 17.67 -5.73
C ARG A 252 -26.58 17.98 -6.09
N VAL A 253 -27.24 17.13 -6.87
CA VAL A 253 -28.65 17.33 -7.29
C VAL A 253 -29.50 16.09 -7.02
N ARG A 254 -30.80 16.33 -6.81
CA ARG A 254 -31.87 15.32 -6.78
C ARG A 254 -33.05 15.85 -7.59
N PHE A 255 -33.73 14.95 -8.29
CA PHE A 255 -34.90 15.27 -9.11
C PHE A 255 -36.12 14.61 -8.51
N PHE A 256 -37.00 15.43 -7.93
CA PHE A 256 -38.26 14.99 -7.35
C PHE A 256 -39.40 15.27 -8.33
N HIS A 257 -40.28 14.30 -8.52
CA HIS A 257 -41.46 14.44 -9.36
C HIS A 257 -42.68 14.56 -8.45
N GLU A 258 -43.30 15.76 -8.44
CA GLU A 258 -44.40 16.10 -7.54
C GLU A 258 -45.60 15.17 -7.75
N ASP A 259 -46.00 14.94 -9.00
CA ASP A 259 -47.23 14.18 -9.32
C ASP A 259 -47.19 12.72 -8.84
N THR A 260 -46.01 12.11 -8.76
CA THR A 260 -45.86 10.71 -8.33
C THR A 260 -45.21 10.56 -6.95
N GLY A 261 -44.79 11.64 -6.30
CA GLY A 261 -44.04 11.59 -5.04
C GLY A 261 -42.71 10.81 -5.12
N CYS A 262 -42.19 10.58 -6.32
CA CYS A 262 -41.03 9.74 -6.58
C CYS A 262 -39.80 10.56 -6.95
N TYR A 263 -38.63 9.93 -6.82
CA TYR A 263 -37.34 10.51 -7.23
C TYR A 263 -36.77 9.76 -8.43
N MET A 264 -36.04 10.49 -9.27
CA MET A 264 -35.23 9.89 -10.33
C MET A 264 -34.06 9.12 -9.74
N PHE A 265 -33.94 7.85 -10.13
CA PHE A 265 -33.02 6.90 -9.52
C PHE A 265 -32.13 6.19 -10.56
N SER A 266 -30.83 6.17 -10.30
CA SER A 266 -29.83 5.36 -11.02
C SER A 266 -29.62 4.00 -10.33
N ARG A 267 -29.32 2.97 -11.12
CA ARG A 267 -29.20 1.55 -10.73
C ARG A 267 -28.49 1.32 -9.38
N SER A 268 -28.97 0.32 -8.63
CA SER A 268 -28.25 -0.30 -7.49
C SER A 268 -27.35 -1.44 -7.96
N THR A 269 -26.23 -1.69 -7.27
CA THR A 269 -25.23 -2.73 -7.55
C THR A 269 -25.78 -4.16 -7.73
N PHE A 270 -27.02 -4.42 -7.31
CA PHE A 270 -27.66 -5.74 -7.36
C PHE A 270 -28.84 -5.86 -8.34
N SER A 271 -29.13 -4.85 -9.17
CA SER A 271 -30.27 -4.88 -10.10
C SER A 271 -29.87 -5.18 -11.55
N CYS A 272 -30.77 -5.77 -12.35
CA CYS A 272 -30.54 -6.21 -13.74
C CYS A 272 -30.91 -5.19 -14.82
N PHE A 273 -31.60 -4.08 -14.50
CA PHE A 273 -31.95 -3.05 -15.49
C PHE A 273 -30.86 -1.98 -15.63
N ARG A 274 -30.67 -1.43 -16.84
CA ARG A 274 -29.72 -0.35 -17.15
C ARG A 274 -30.35 1.04 -17.21
N ASP A 275 -31.67 1.10 -17.34
CA ASP A 275 -32.42 2.33 -17.61
C ASP A 275 -32.71 3.09 -16.31
N LEU A 276 -32.84 4.42 -16.41
CA LEU A 276 -33.23 5.29 -15.30
C LEU A 276 -34.72 5.10 -15.00
N ARG A 277 -35.08 5.16 -13.71
CA ARG A 277 -36.46 4.95 -13.24
C ARG A 277 -36.86 5.91 -12.13
N MET A 278 -38.15 6.16 -12.01
CA MET A 278 -38.75 6.86 -10.87
C MET A 278 -39.03 5.86 -9.74
N LYS A 279 -38.65 6.20 -8.51
CA LYS A 279 -38.87 5.35 -7.32
C LYS A 279 -39.22 6.14 -6.08
N GLU A 280 -40.05 5.54 -5.24
CA GLU A 280 -40.30 6.03 -3.89
C GLU A 280 -39.03 5.99 -3.01
N PRO A 281 -38.87 6.94 -2.08
CA PRO A 281 -37.74 6.97 -1.17
C PRO A 281 -37.85 5.85 -0.12
N MET A 282 -37.13 4.74 -0.31
CA MET A 282 -37.04 3.67 0.72
C MET A 282 -36.18 4.10 1.92
N SER A 283 -36.72 3.98 3.12
CA SER A 283 -36.06 4.32 4.40
C SER A 283 -34.92 3.37 4.80
N VAL A 284 -34.89 2.14 4.26
CA VAL A 284 -33.99 1.05 4.72
C VAL A 284 -32.75 0.84 3.83
N ARG A 285 -32.77 1.32 2.57
CA ARG A 285 -31.61 1.26 1.65
C ARG A 285 -31.08 2.69 1.41
N GLY A 286 -29.78 2.89 1.66
CA GLY A 286 -29.15 4.22 1.69
C GLY A 286 -29.51 5.15 0.51
N LYS A 287 -29.53 6.46 0.80
CA LYS A 287 -29.90 7.59 -0.08
C LYS A 287 -29.04 7.77 -1.35
N SER A 288 -28.12 6.86 -1.67
CA SER A 288 -27.04 7.10 -2.64
C SER A 288 -27.49 7.11 -4.10
N GLY A 289 -28.49 6.31 -4.49
CA GLY A 289 -28.94 6.20 -5.89
C GLY A 289 -29.93 7.27 -6.34
N LEU A 290 -30.41 8.08 -5.40
CA LEU A 290 -31.27 9.25 -5.62
C LEU A 290 -30.44 10.51 -5.92
N THR A 291 -29.15 10.45 -5.61
CA THR A 291 -28.26 11.61 -5.64
C THR A 291 -27.37 11.56 -6.88
N TRP A 292 -27.27 12.71 -7.54
CA TRP A 292 -26.42 12.91 -8.68
C TRP A 292 -25.40 14.03 -8.40
N GLU A 293 -24.27 13.95 -9.07
CA GLU A 293 -23.30 15.02 -9.20
C GLU A 293 -23.48 15.63 -10.59
N TYR A 294 -23.86 16.91 -10.64
CA TYR A 294 -23.93 17.69 -11.85
C TYR A 294 -22.64 18.50 -12.00
N SER A 295 -21.91 18.28 -13.09
CA SER A 295 -20.71 19.05 -13.42
C SER A 295 -21.06 20.37 -14.11
N THR A 296 -20.19 21.37 -14.01
CA THR A 296 -20.37 22.66 -14.72
C THR A 296 -20.37 22.56 -16.24
N LEU A 297 -19.96 21.41 -16.80
CA LEU A 297 -20.05 21.08 -18.23
C LEU A 297 -21.37 20.38 -18.62
N GLY A 298 -22.32 20.26 -17.70
CA GLY A 298 -23.65 19.69 -17.95
C GLY A 298 -23.76 18.17 -17.79
N TYR A 299 -22.69 17.46 -17.40
CA TYR A 299 -22.77 16.01 -17.19
C TYR A 299 -23.39 15.67 -15.83
N LEU A 300 -24.35 14.75 -15.82
CA LEU A 300 -24.85 14.10 -14.61
C LEU A 300 -24.11 12.79 -14.35
N ARG A 301 -23.64 12.63 -13.11
CA ARG A 301 -22.94 11.43 -12.64
C ARG A 301 -23.57 10.93 -11.35
N SER A 302 -24.04 9.69 -11.34
CA SER A 302 -24.61 9.02 -10.16
C SER A 302 -23.63 9.03 -8.99
N MET A 303 -24.13 9.13 -7.76
CA MET A 303 -23.30 9.09 -6.54
C MET A 303 -23.15 7.68 -5.95
N ASN A 304 -23.63 6.65 -6.65
CA ASN A 304 -23.48 5.25 -6.26
C ASN A 304 -22.03 4.74 -6.41
N GLN A 305 -21.78 3.51 -5.93
CA GLN A 305 -20.44 2.88 -5.84
C GLN A 305 -19.64 2.84 -7.16
N HIS A 306 -20.27 3.07 -8.32
CA HIS A 306 -19.64 3.09 -9.65
C HIS A 306 -19.64 4.44 -10.36
N ARG A 307 -20.25 5.47 -9.76
CA ARG A 307 -20.35 6.84 -10.30
C ARG A 307 -20.57 6.91 -11.82
N ARG A 308 -21.64 6.29 -12.34
CA ARG A 308 -21.93 6.24 -13.78
C ARG A 308 -22.51 7.56 -14.29
N TYR A 309 -22.27 7.88 -15.55
CA TYR A 309 -22.87 9.03 -16.21
C TYR A 309 -24.27 8.70 -16.75
N VAL A 310 -25.07 9.73 -17.05
CA VAL A 310 -26.34 9.57 -17.79
C VAL A 310 -26.06 9.63 -19.28
N GLY A 311 -26.46 8.60 -20.02
CA GLY A 311 -26.49 8.56 -21.48
C GLY A 311 -27.91 8.43 -22.01
N ALA A 312 -28.06 8.44 -23.34
CA ALA A 312 -29.33 8.22 -24.03
C ALA A 312 -29.17 7.13 -25.09
N ARG A 313 -30.07 6.15 -25.10
CA ARG A 313 -30.12 5.06 -26.08
C ARG A 313 -30.94 5.49 -27.31
N ASP A 314 -30.79 4.75 -28.41
CA ASP A 314 -31.43 5.04 -29.69
C ASP A 314 -32.96 4.94 -29.64
N ASP A 315 -33.50 4.14 -28.71
CA ASP A 315 -34.95 4.03 -28.45
C ASP A 315 -35.51 5.15 -27.56
N GLY A 316 -34.71 6.18 -27.26
CA GLY A 316 -35.13 7.34 -26.47
C GLY A 316 -35.12 7.13 -24.96
N LEU A 317 -34.63 6.01 -24.43
CA LEU A 317 -34.51 5.80 -22.99
C LEU A 317 -33.19 6.35 -22.43
N LEU A 318 -33.25 6.93 -21.22
CA LEU A 318 -32.05 7.32 -20.47
C LEU A 318 -31.50 6.14 -19.69
N LEU A 319 -30.17 5.99 -19.69
CA LEU A 319 -29.47 4.88 -19.04
C LEU A 319 -28.14 5.29 -18.40
N ASP A 320 -27.64 4.42 -17.54
CA ASP A 320 -26.32 4.58 -16.91
C ASP A 320 -25.18 4.13 -17.84
N VAL A 321 -24.31 5.06 -18.25
CA VAL A 321 -23.10 4.81 -19.07
C VAL A 321 -21.82 4.98 -18.27
N SER A 322 -20.74 4.30 -18.68
CA SER A 322 -19.47 4.30 -17.94
C SER A 322 -18.55 5.47 -18.32
N MET A 323 -18.58 5.90 -19.58
CA MET A 323 -17.64 6.87 -20.14
C MET A 323 -18.31 8.22 -20.33
N ARG A 324 -17.53 9.30 -20.15
CA ARG A 324 -18.00 10.68 -20.36
C ARG A 324 -18.38 10.93 -21.83
N GLY A 325 -17.72 10.27 -22.79
CA GLY A 325 -18.02 10.44 -24.20
C GLY A 325 -19.36 9.85 -24.65
N ASP A 326 -19.89 8.88 -23.90
CA ASP A 326 -21.21 8.26 -24.16
C ASP A 326 -22.34 8.99 -23.41
N ALA A 327 -21.98 9.96 -22.55
CA ALA A 327 -22.91 10.68 -21.70
C ALA A 327 -23.58 11.83 -22.45
N VAL A 328 -24.84 12.08 -22.13
CA VAL A 328 -25.56 13.27 -22.60
C VAL A 328 -25.32 14.44 -21.64
N ARG A 329 -25.28 15.64 -22.19
CA ARG A 329 -25.31 16.88 -21.40
C ARG A 329 -26.75 17.21 -21.06
N VAL A 330 -26.94 17.70 -19.84
CA VAL A 330 -28.22 18.10 -19.27
C VAL A 330 -28.18 19.58 -18.96
N GLU A 331 -29.20 20.28 -19.41
CA GLU A 331 -29.42 21.69 -19.13
C GLU A 331 -30.70 21.84 -18.32
N PHE A 332 -30.68 22.73 -17.33
CA PHE A 332 -31.85 23.04 -16.53
C PHE A 332 -32.60 24.20 -17.17
N VAL A 333 -33.90 23.99 -17.45
CA VAL A 333 -34.81 25.01 -17.98
C VAL A 333 -35.85 25.27 -16.91
N ALA A 334 -35.86 26.46 -16.32
CA ALA A 334 -36.83 26.81 -15.29
C ALA A 334 -38.27 26.80 -15.83
N CYS A 335 -39.23 26.36 -15.02
CA CYS A 335 -40.66 26.54 -15.32
C CYS A 335 -41.03 28.02 -15.12
N GLU A 336 -42.04 28.52 -15.84
CA GLU A 336 -42.48 29.92 -15.76
C GLU A 336 -42.79 30.36 -14.31
N GLY A 337 -42.41 31.59 -13.95
CA GLY A 337 -42.61 32.18 -12.63
C GLY A 337 -41.49 31.94 -11.60
N ALA A 338 -40.61 30.95 -11.79
CA ALA A 338 -39.50 30.67 -10.86
C ALA A 338 -38.18 31.41 -11.19
N ALA A 339 -38.18 32.30 -12.20
CA ALA A 339 -36.99 32.62 -13.00
C ALA A 339 -36.65 34.12 -13.15
N GLU A 340 -37.16 35.03 -12.32
CA GLU A 340 -36.81 36.46 -12.46
C GLU A 340 -35.31 36.75 -12.27
N ALA A 341 -34.54 35.85 -11.64
CA ALA A 341 -33.10 36.01 -11.40
C ALA A 341 -32.20 34.90 -12.02
N TYR A 342 -32.78 33.96 -12.78
CA TYR A 342 -32.03 32.85 -13.38
C TYR A 342 -31.81 33.07 -14.88
N THR A 343 -30.54 33.24 -15.26
CA THR A 343 -30.10 33.13 -16.65
C THR A 343 -29.48 31.75 -16.85
N PRO A 344 -29.92 30.95 -17.84
CA PRO A 344 -29.29 29.68 -18.16
C PRO A 344 -27.76 29.86 -18.28
N PRO A 345 -26.97 29.18 -17.43
CA PRO A 345 -25.53 29.38 -17.45
C PRO A 345 -24.97 28.78 -18.72
N ASP A 346 -24.04 29.49 -19.33
CA ASP A 346 -23.33 28.99 -20.49
C ASP A 346 -22.30 27.94 -20.06
N ILE A 347 -22.75 26.68 -19.98
CA ILE A 347 -21.92 25.52 -19.60
C ILE A 347 -20.73 25.28 -20.54
N HIS A 348 -20.70 25.96 -21.69
CA HIS A 348 -19.62 25.89 -22.66
C HIS A 348 -18.63 27.05 -22.54
N GLN A 349 -18.90 28.06 -21.69
CA GLN A 349 -18.05 29.24 -21.53
C GLN A 349 -16.60 28.87 -21.21
N VAL A 350 -16.39 27.99 -20.22
CA VAL A 350 -15.05 27.55 -19.81
C VAL A 350 -14.33 26.87 -20.99
N THR A 351 -15.00 25.93 -21.66
CA THR A 351 -14.42 25.20 -22.80
C THR A 351 -14.11 26.10 -23.99
N ARG A 352 -14.95 27.12 -24.29
CA ARG A 352 -14.69 28.06 -25.40
C ARG A 352 -13.53 29.00 -25.09
N THR A 353 -13.44 29.51 -23.86
CA THR A 353 -12.35 30.40 -23.44
C THR A 353 -11.00 29.68 -23.40
N TYR A 354 -10.98 28.40 -22.98
CA TYR A 354 -9.76 27.62 -22.79
C TYR A 354 -9.66 26.42 -23.76
N ASN A 355 -10.08 26.61 -25.02
CA ASN A 355 -10.05 25.52 -26.00
C ASN A 355 -8.61 25.18 -26.44
N HIS A 356 -8.04 24.14 -25.85
CA HIS A 356 -6.70 23.63 -26.17
C HIS A 356 -6.62 22.83 -27.48
N GLU A 357 -7.75 22.45 -28.10
CA GLU A 357 -7.74 21.74 -29.40
C GLU A 357 -7.27 22.66 -30.54
N LYS A 358 -7.46 23.99 -30.43
CA LYS A 358 -6.97 24.94 -31.43
C LYS A 358 -5.45 25.17 -31.39
N SER A 359 -4.76 24.77 -30.32
CA SER A 359 -3.30 24.91 -30.23
C SER A 359 -2.51 23.75 -30.85
N ILE A 360 -3.19 22.83 -31.57
CA ILE A 360 -2.55 21.67 -32.23
C ILE A 360 -1.58 22.08 -33.35
N GLN A 361 -1.65 23.32 -33.87
CA GLN A 361 -0.88 23.65 -35.07
C GLN A 361 0.63 23.85 -34.89
N TYR A 362 1.17 24.11 -33.69
CA TYR A 362 2.63 24.38 -33.58
C TYR A 362 3.22 24.04 -32.20
N THR A 363 3.31 22.76 -31.85
CA THR A 363 4.29 22.33 -30.82
C THR A 363 4.70 20.88 -31.07
N GLU A 364 5.42 20.62 -32.16
CA GLU A 364 6.46 19.59 -32.05
C GLU A 364 7.47 20.09 -31.05
N SER A 365 7.67 19.35 -29.94
CA SER A 365 8.73 19.66 -29.00
C SER A 365 10.06 19.71 -29.77
N GLN A 366 10.95 20.63 -29.39
CA GLN A 366 12.29 20.71 -29.99
C GLN A 366 12.95 19.33 -30.01
N SER A 367 12.77 18.53 -28.96
CA SER A 367 13.25 17.15 -28.88
C SER A 367 12.70 16.20 -29.95
N MET A 368 11.44 16.34 -30.39
CA MET A 368 10.86 15.52 -31.46
C MET A 368 11.38 15.95 -32.82
N ARG A 369 11.64 17.25 -33.02
CA ARG A 369 12.36 17.76 -34.19
C ARG A 369 13.79 17.24 -34.22
N ASP A 370 14.48 17.26 -33.09
CA ASP A 370 15.87 16.76 -32.95
C ASP A 370 15.94 15.24 -33.18
N TYR A 371 14.99 14.46 -32.67
CA TYR A 371 14.91 13.01 -32.91
C TYR A 371 14.61 12.69 -34.37
N LYS A 372 13.61 13.36 -34.99
CA LYS A 372 13.31 13.20 -36.41
C LYS A 372 14.48 13.63 -37.30
N ALA A 373 15.25 14.65 -36.88
CA ALA A 373 16.47 15.06 -37.55
C ALA A 373 17.57 13.98 -37.42
N ALA A 374 17.75 13.38 -36.23
CA ALA A 374 18.71 12.29 -36.02
C ALA A 374 18.35 11.00 -36.79
N GLU A 375 17.07 10.67 -36.90
CA GLU A 375 16.56 9.56 -37.73
C GLU A 375 16.78 9.80 -39.23
N ARG A 376 16.62 11.04 -39.71
CA ARG A 376 16.93 11.43 -41.09
C ARG A 376 18.42 11.35 -41.41
N ILE A 377 19.27 11.62 -40.41
CA ILE A 377 20.73 11.45 -40.52
C ILE A 377 21.09 9.95 -40.56
N LYS A 378 20.41 9.08 -39.80
CA LYS A 378 20.63 7.62 -39.83
C LYS A 378 20.12 6.92 -41.10
N SER A 379 19.13 7.49 -41.78
CA SER A 379 18.51 6.92 -42.98
C SER A 379 19.07 7.44 -44.31
N SER A 380 20.06 8.34 -44.28
CA SER A 380 20.73 8.83 -45.49
C SER A 380 21.95 7.97 -45.83
N PRO A 381 22.00 7.29 -46.99
CA PRO A 381 23.17 6.52 -47.38
C PRO A 381 24.12 7.39 -48.18
N THR A 382 25.16 7.99 -47.56
CA THR A 382 26.43 8.23 -48.28
C THR A 382 27.61 8.51 -47.37
N SER A 383 28.62 7.65 -47.53
CA SER A 383 30.06 7.85 -47.40
C SER A 383 30.56 9.31 -47.37
N SER A 384 31.35 9.67 -46.36
CA SER A 384 32.75 10.09 -46.60
C SER A 384 33.55 10.18 -45.29
N THR A 385 34.65 9.44 -45.30
CA THR A 385 35.80 9.46 -44.40
C THR A 385 36.30 10.87 -44.12
N THR A 386 36.49 11.23 -42.84
CA THR A 386 37.49 12.23 -42.45
C THR A 386 37.98 11.95 -41.02
N THR A 387 39.28 11.76 -40.92
CA THR A 387 40.12 11.61 -39.72
C THR A 387 40.07 12.85 -38.81
N PRO A 388 40.18 12.71 -37.47
CA PRO A 388 40.31 13.86 -36.58
C PRO A 388 41.79 14.23 -36.40
N THR A 389 42.16 15.43 -36.85
CA THR A 389 43.40 16.09 -36.44
C THR A 389 43.19 16.80 -35.10
N THR A 390 44.09 16.50 -34.18
CA THR A 390 44.44 17.20 -32.94
C THR A 390 44.56 18.71 -33.12
N GLU A 391 43.90 19.48 -32.24
CA GLU A 391 44.44 20.64 -31.50
C GLU A 391 43.32 21.51 -30.91
N ARG A 392 43.09 21.39 -29.60
CA ARG A 392 43.06 22.52 -28.63
C ARG A 392 42.53 22.04 -27.29
N ALA A 393 43.47 21.56 -26.48
CA ALA A 393 43.41 21.69 -25.04
C ALA A 393 43.61 23.17 -24.67
N ALA A 394 42.83 23.64 -23.68
CA ALA A 394 43.09 24.75 -22.75
C ALA A 394 41.84 25.62 -22.52
N ALA A 395 40.99 25.19 -21.58
CA ALA A 395 40.20 26.05 -20.68
C ALA A 395 39.32 25.18 -19.78
N VAL A 396 39.94 24.45 -18.84
CA VAL A 396 39.25 23.89 -17.67
C VAL A 396 39.87 24.57 -16.46
N ALA A 397 39.18 25.57 -15.92
CA ALA A 397 39.53 26.18 -14.66
C ALA A 397 38.25 26.55 -13.89
N ALA A 398 38.19 26.02 -12.66
CA ALA A 398 37.48 26.52 -11.48
C ALA A 398 35.94 26.43 -11.43
N LEU A 399 35.45 25.28 -10.96
CA LEU A 399 34.23 25.19 -10.15
C LEU A 399 34.65 25.25 -8.66
N PRO A 400 34.10 26.15 -7.84
CA PRO A 400 34.48 26.25 -6.44
C PRO A 400 33.86 25.14 -5.58
N THR A 401 34.71 24.62 -4.70
CA THR A 401 34.41 23.77 -3.55
C THR A 401 33.42 24.44 -2.60
N LEU A 402 32.22 23.87 -2.46
CA LEU A 402 31.29 24.23 -1.39
C LEU A 402 31.51 23.29 -0.21
N VAL A 403 32.07 23.88 0.84
CA VAL A 403 32.25 23.34 2.18
C VAL A 403 30.90 22.89 2.75
N GLU A 404 30.82 21.62 3.15
CA GLU A 404 29.68 21.09 3.93
C GLU A 404 29.61 21.80 5.29
N SER A 405 28.70 22.75 5.42
CA SER A 405 28.26 23.24 6.73
C SER A 405 27.20 22.28 7.29
N SER A 406 27.55 21.64 8.39
CA SER A 406 26.70 20.84 9.26
C SER A 406 25.50 21.63 9.78
N ALA A 407 24.36 21.49 9.12
CA ALA A 407 23.05 21.86 9.65
C ALA A 407 22.23 20.58 9.88
N GLY A 408 21.97 20.26 11.14
CA GLY A 408 21.28 19.06 11.59
C GLY A 408 19.96 18.84 10.86
N ARG A 409 19.86 17.72 10.15
CA ARG A 409 18.59 17.22 9.61
C ARG A 409 17.87 16.48 10.74
N ASP A 410 16.94 17.14 11.41
CA ASP A 410 15.92 16.48 12.23
C ASP A 410 14.97 15.70 11.30
N TYR A 411 15.36 14.48 10.96
CA TYR A 411 14.46 13.48 10.41
C TYR A 411 13.64 12.89 11.55
N THR A 412 12.37 13.29 11.65
CA THR A 412 11.38 12.45 12.36
C THR A 412 11.33 11.08 11.67
N PRO A 413 11.65 9.96 12.36
CA PRO A 413 11.68 8.65 11.75
C PRO A 413 10.25 8.23 11.37
N MET A 414 9.98 8.10 10.07
CA MET A 414 8.74 7.53 9.53
C MET A 414 8.76 6.00 9.62
N GLY A 415 8.87 5.49 10.85
CA GLY A 415 8.65 4.11 11.26
C GLY A 415 7.91 4.11 12.59
N GLY A 416 7.11 3.09 12.90
CA GLY A 416 6.44 3.04 14.20
C GLY A 416 7.50 3.04 15.31
N VAL A 417 7.40 3.93 16.30
CA VAL A 417 8.28 3.93 17.50
C VAL A 417 8.38 2.54 18.14
N TYR A 418 7.38 1.70 17.91
CA TYR A 418 7.24 0.35 18.45
C TYR A 418 8.01 -0.76 17.71
N THR A 419 8.47 -0.56 16.47
CA THR A 419 9.24 -1.56 15.71
C THR A 419 10.74 -1.33 15.78
N ARG A 420 11.20 -0.21 16.33
CA ARG A 420 12.63 0.10 16.49
C ARG A 420 13.31 -0.83 17.49
N VAL A 421 14.44 -1.40 17.07
CA VAL A 421 15.31 -2.17 17.96
C VAL A 421 16.05 -1.19 18.85
N GLN A 422 15.74 -1.20 20.16
CA GLN A 422 16.37 -0.30 21.13
C GLN A 422 17.70 -0.83 21.65
N ASN A 423 17.81 -2.15 21.78
CA ASN A 423 19.02 -2.82 22.24
C ASN A 423 19.28 -4.06 21.39
N ILE A 424 20.42 -4.14 20.73
CA ILE A 424 20.79 -5.27 19.87
C ILE A 424 20.94 -6.58 20.65
N SER A 425 21.30 -6.52 21.93
CA SER A 425 21.44 -7.70 22.79
C SER A 425 20.10 -8.39 23.07
N SER A 426 18.98 -7.74 22.76
CA SER A 426 17.64 -8.32 22.86
C SER A 426 17.23 -9.16 21.63
N LEU A 427 17.99 -9.07 20.53
CA LEU A 427 17.75 -9.86 19.33
C LEU A 427 17.96 -11.35 19.63
N ARG A 428 17.10 -12.21 19.09
CA ARG A 428 17.14 -13.67 19.31
C ARG A 428 17.11 -14.43 17.98
N PRO A 429 17.69 -15.64 17.89
CA PRO A 429 17.71 -16.41 16.64
C PRO A 429 16.30 -16.67 16.11
N GLY A 430 16.06 -16.43 14.83
CA GLY A 430 14.76 -16.51 14.17
C GLY A 430 13.95 -15.20 14.18
N ASP A 431 14.46 -14.13 14.78
CA ASP A 431 13.87 -12.79 14.67
C ASP A 431 14.07 -12.24 13.25
N HIS A 432 13.03 -11.64 12.69
CA HIS A 432 13.10 -11.00 11.36
C HIS A 432 13.36 -9.51 11.56
N ILE A 433 14.50 -9.03 11.07
CA ILE A 433 14.91 -7.63 11.13
C ILE A 433 14.86 -6.99 9.75
N CYS A 434 14.63 -5.69 9.71
CA CYS A 434 14.77 -4.91 8.49
C CYS A 434 15.41 -3.56 8.77
N ILE A 435 16.05 -2.98 7.75
CA ILE A 435 16.64 -1.65 7.80
C ILE A 435 16.41 -0.93 6.47
N TRP A 436 16.16 0.37 6.53
CA TRP A 436 16.03 1.19 5.33
C TRP A 436 17.38 1.40 4.66
N ASP A 437 17.48 1.03 3.39
CA ASP A 437 18.58 1.33 2.48
C ASP A 437 18.23 2.57 1.65
N TYR A 438 19.10 3.58 1.72
CA TYR A 438 19.02 4.80 0.92
C TYR A 438 20.28 5.01 0.07
N SER A 439 21.30 4.16 0.20
CA SER A 439 22.67 4.46 -0.24
C SER A 439 23.20 3.54 -1.33
N ARG A 440 22.82 2.25 -1.36
CA ARG A 440 23.36 1.30 -2.35
C ARG A 440 22.68 1.32 -3.71
N TRP A 441 21.43 1.76 -3.75
CA TRP A 441 20.57 1.59 -4.93
C TRP A 441 19.89 2.92 -5.28
N PRO A 442 19.52 3.15 -6.55
CA PRO A 442 18.87 4.40 -6.99
C PRO A 442 17.43 4.60 -6.43
N PHE A 443 17.02 3.81 -5.43
CA PHE A 443 15.70 3.83 -4.78
C PHE A 443 15.82 3.45 -3.29
N SER A 444 14.89 3.96 -2.47
CA SER A 444 14.74 3.54 -1.08
C SER A 444 14.21 2.11 -0.99
N TYR A 445 14.89 1.24 -0.25
CA TYR A 445 14.59 -0.18 -0.16
C TYR A 445 14.62 -0.65 1.29
N GLN A 446 13.71 -1.51 1.74
CA GLN A 446 13.88 -2.18 3.04
C GLN A 446 14.70 -3.44 2.84
N HIS A 447 15.88 -3.48 3.45
CA HIS A 447 16.71 -4.66 3.48
C HIS A 447 16.30 -5.57 4.64
N HIS A 448 15.96 -6.81 4.34
CA HIS A 448 15.37 -7.78 5.27
C HIS A 448 16.33 -8.93 5.55
N GLY A 449 16.38 -9.37 6.80
CA GLY A 449 17.21 -10.48 7.25
C GLY A 449 16.63 -11.21 8.46
N ILE A 450 17.11 -12.43 8.68
CA ILE A 450 16.75 -13.26 9.84
C ILE A 450 17.97 -13.36 10.76
N VAL A 451 17.81 -13.05 12.04
CA VAL A 451 18.88 -13.25 13.03
C VAL A 451 19.18 -14.75 13.13
N TRP A 452 20.42 -15.12 12.83
CA TRP A 452 20.93 -16.49 12.88
C TRP A 452 21.55 -16.81 14.24
N ALA A 453 22.38 -15.89 14.75
CA ALA A 453 23.01 -15.99 16.06
C ALA A 453 22.97 -14.64 16.77
N SER A 454 22.81 -14.66 18.09
CA SER A 454 22.71 -13.48 18.94
C SER A 454 24.00 -13.26 19.72
N SER A 455 24.32 -11.99 19.94
CA SER A 455 25.41 -11.54 20.79
C SER A 455 25.06 -10.18 21.38
N ASP A 456 25.93 -9.64 22.23
CA ASP A 456 25.90 -8.27 22.73
C ASP A 456 26.65 -7.29 21.83
N GLN A 457 27.57 -7.78 20.99
CA GLN A 457 28.31 -6.98 20.01
C GLN A 457 27.78 -7.13 18.57
N PRO A 458 27.69 -6.05 17.76
CA PRO A 458 27.25 -6.13 16.37
C PRO A 458 28.09 -7.08 15.49
N GLN A 459 29.40 -7.16 15.75
CA GLN A 459 30.33 -8.02 14.99
C GLN A 459 30.04 -9.51 15.19
N ASP A 460 29.41 -9.86 16.31
CA ASP A 460 29.17 -11.25 16.72
C ASP A 460 27.73 -11.70 16.43
N ILE A 461 26.80 -10.76 16.26
CA ILE A 461 25.45 -11.08 15.78
C ILE A 461 25.55 -11.53 14.32
N ARG A 462 24.96 -12.69 14.01
CA ARG A 462 24.91 -13.24 12.65
C ARG A 462 23.52 -13.09 12.07
N VAL A 463 23.43 -12.71 10.80
CA VAL A 463 22.16 -12.47 10.08
C VAL A 463 22.16 -13.25 8.76
N CYS A 464 21.12 -14.06 8.54
CA CYS A 464 20.83 -14.69 7.25
C CYS A 464 20.02 -13.74 6.37
N HIS A 465 20.50 -13.44 5.17
CA HIS A 465 19.80 -12.55 4.25
C HIS A 465 20.31 -12.73 2.81
N VAL A 466 19.58 -12.20 1.83
CA VAL A 466 20.07 -12.13 0.46
C VAL A 466 20.95 -10.90 0.32
N TRP A 467 22.20 -11.09 -0.09
CA TRP A 467 23.18 -10.01 -0.13
C TRP A 467 24.31 -10.28 -1.11
N SER A 468 25.03 -9.22 -1.48
CA SER A 468 26.31 -9.25 -2.17
C SER A 468 27.22 -8.14 -1.62
N PRO A 469 28.53 -8.40 -1.46
CA PRO A 469 29.52 -7.38 -1.08
C PRO A 469 29.90 -6.45 -2.24
N LEU A 470 29.58 -6.83 -3.49
CA LEU A 470 29.91 -6.03 -4.67
C LEU A 470 29.10 -4.73 -4.71
N GLN A 471 29.74 -3.65 -5.19
CA GLN A 471 29.13 -2.31 -5.23
C GLN A 471 28.41 -2.01 -6.56
N GLY A 472 28.80 -2.66 -7.65
CA GLY A 472 28.19 -2.47 -8.98
C GLY A 472 26.81 -3.11 -9.08
N TYR A 473 25.83 -2.45 -9.73
CA TYR A 473 24.44 -2.92 -9.81
C TYR A 473 24.30 -4.31 -10.44
N LYS A 474 24.91 -4.50 -11.62
CA LYS A 474 24.77 -5.74 -12.41
C LYS A 474 25.53 -6.88 -11.74
N GLU A 475 26.70 -6.56 -11.21
CA GLU A 475 27.62 -7.46 -10.54
C GLU A 475 27.01 -7.92 -9.20
N ALA A 476 26.50 -6.99 -8.40
CA ALA A 476 25.82 -7.29 -7.15
C ALA A 476 24.53 -8.08 -7.36
N GLN A 477 23.76 -7.80 -8.42
CA GLN A 477 22.58 -8.60 -8.76
C GLN A 477 22.96 -10.02 -9.18
N ALA A 478 24.00 -10.18 -10.00
CA ALA A 478 24.49 -11.47 -10.46
C ALA A 478 25.12 -12.31 -9.32
N ASP A 479 25.75 -11.67 -8.34
CA ASP A 479 26.37 -12.35 -7.20
C ASP A 479 25.42 -12.55 -6.00
N SER A 480 24.34 -11.77 -5.91
CA SER A 480 23.42 -11.82 -4.77
C SER A 480 22.88 -13.23 -4.55
N CYS A 481 23.13 -13.75 -3.35
CA CYS A 481 22.68 -15.08 -2.91
C CYS A 481 22.32 -15.02 -1.42
N PHE A 482 21.59 -16.02 -0.93
CA PHE A 482 21.22 -16.11 0.47
C PHE A 482 22.42 -16.59 1.30
N ARG A 483 22.91 -15.74 2.21
CA ARG A 483 24.16 -15.95 2.96
C ARG A 483 24.04 -15.45 4.40
N ILE A 484 25.05 -15.80 5.21
CA ILE A 484 25.20 -15.31 6.58
C ILE A 484 26.24 -14.19 6.57
N SER A 485 25.91 -13.06 7.20
CA SER A 485 26.85 -11.97 7.47
C SER A 485 26.81 -11.60 8.95
N THR A 486 27.74 -10.74 9.38
CA THR A 486 27.64 -10.02 10.65
C THR A 486 26.49 -8.98 10.61
N LEU A 487 26.03 -8.52 11.77
CA LEU A 487 25.06 -7.41 11.83
C LEU A 487 25.68 -6.13 11.27
N GLU A 488 26.98 -5.89 11.48
CA GLU A 488 27.68 -4.73 10.91
C GLU A 488 27.63 -4.72 9.37
N GLU A 489 27.90 -5.86 8.74
CA GLU A 489 27.77 -6.02 7.28
C GLU A 489 26.33 -5.90 6.79
N PHE A 490 25.37 -6.41 7.56
CA PHE A 490 23.94 -6.24 7.26
C PHE A 490 23.53 -4.76 7.32
N LEU A 491 24.05 -4.01 8.29
CA LEU A 491 23.82 -2.57 8.41
C LEU A 491 24.55 -1.78 7.33
N TYR A 492 25.70 -2.22 6.85
CA TYR A 492 26.45 -1.58 5.76
C TYR A 492 26.54 -0.04 5.91
N ASN A 493 27.24 0.41 6.96
CA ASN A 493 27.40 1.83 7.33
C ASN A 493 26.12 2.60 7.69
N ARG A 494 24.97 1.92 7.85
CA ARG A 494 23.72 2.53 8.31
C ARG A 494 23.64 2.52 9.84
N SER A 495 22.89 3.48 10.38
CA SER A 495 22.71 3.61 11.84
C SER A 495 21.88 2.45 12.40
N LEU A 496 22.27 1.96 13.58
CA LEU A 496 21.45 1.06 14.39
C LEU A 496 20.07 1.64 14.71
N ASP A 497 19.96 2.98 14.72
CA ASP A 497 18.70 3.69 14.95
C ASP A 497 17.64 3.45 13.88
N ASP A 498 18.06 2.97 12.70
CA ASP A 498 17.18 2.61 11.58
C ASP A 498 16.82 1.13 11.55
N LEU A 499 17.40 0.33 12.45
CA LEU A 499 17.09 -1.09 12.58
C LEU A 499 15.67 -1.28 13.16
N ARG A 500 14.89 -2.14 12.51
CA ARG A 500 13.51 -2.47 12.89
C ARG A 500 13.34 -3.98 13.04
N LEU A 501 12.54 -4.39 14.02
CA LEU A 501 12.03 -5.75 14.15
C LEU A 501 10.70 -5.87 13.40
N VAL A 502 10.60 -6.85 12.50
CA VAL A 502 9.40 -7.14 11.72
C VAL A 502 8.41 -7.92 12.56
N GLU A 503 7.18 -7.43 12.66
CA GLU A 503 6.12 -8.02 13.44
C GLU A 503 5.24 -8.96 12.63
N TYR A 504 4.80 -10.06 13.25
CA TYR A 504 3.90 -11.04 12.66
C TYR A 504 2.59 -11.16 13.46
N HIS A 505 1.61 -11.83 12.86
CA HIS A 505 0.30 -12.13 13.47
C HIS A 505 -0.54 -10.90 13.89
N THR A 506 -0.40 -9.78 13.20
CA THR A 506 -1.10 -8.53 13.56
C THR A 506 -2.55 -8.47 13.06
N SER A 507 -3.33 -7.50 13.57
CA SER A 507 -4.72 -7.28 13.12
C SER A 507 -4.74 -6.69 11.71
N ALA A 508 -5.81 -6.95 10.96
CA ALA A 508 -5.96 -6.41 9.59
C ALA A 508 -5.86 -4.87 9.54
N PHE A 509 -6.36 -4.18 10.57
CA PHE A 509 -6.27 -2.72 10.67
C PHE A 509 -4.83 -2.25 10.89
N ARG A 510 -4.03 -2.96 11.70
CA ARG A 510 -2.63 -2.60 11.94
C ARG A 510 -1.74 -2.93 10.74
N ASP A 511 -1.93 -4.09 10.14
CA ASP A 511 -1.26 -4.46 8.88
C ASP A 511 -1.58 -3.45 7.78
N PHE A 512 -2.79 -2.89 7.75
CA PHE A 512 -3.16 -1.82 6.83
C PHE A 512 -2.45 -0.48 7.12
N LEU A 513 -2.25 -0.11 8.39
CA LEU A 513 -1.63 1.17 8.77
C LEU A 513 -0.09 1.17 8.69
N SER A 514 0.57 0.01 8.72
CA SER A 514 2.02 -0.08 8.56
C SER A 514 2.40 0.03 7.09
N LYS A 515 3.11 1.11 6.75
CA LYS A 515 3.25 1.52 5.35
C LYS A 515 4.22 0.65 4.52
N TRP A 516 5.14 -0.11 5.13
CA TRP A 516 6.23 -0.78 4.39
C TRP A 516 6.83 -1.95 5.18
N GLY A 517 6.56 -3.22 4.80
CA GLY A 517 7.30 -4.44 5.23
C GLY A 517 7.44 -4.80 6.73
N GLU A 518 7.22 -3.87 7.65
CA GLU A 518 7.53 -3.99 9.08
C GLU A 518 6.51 -4.81 9.86
N VAL A 519 5.34 -5.06 9.25
CA VAL A 519 4.24 -5.75 9.91
C VAL A 519 3.52 -6.62 8.90
N HIS A 520 3.30 -7.87 9.28
CA HIS A 520 2.55 -8.86 8.53
C HIS A 520 1.38 -9.42 9.34
N ARG A 521 0.29 -9.73 8.64
CA ARG A 521 -0.83 -10.51 9.17
C ARG A 521 -0.51 -12.01 9.29
N GLY A 522 0.44 -12.48 8.49
CA GLY A 522 0.86 -13.88 8.43
C GLY A 522 1.30 -14.42 9.79
N LYS A 523 1.07 -15.71 10.00
CA LYS A 523 1.51 -16.39 11.21
C LYS A 523 2.97 -16.83 11.06
N SER A 524 3.85 -16.35 11.93
CA SER A 524 5.22 -16.86 12.02
C SER A 524 5.23 -18.28 12.57
N ASP A 525 6.01 -19.14 11.93
CA ASP A 525 6.45 -20.43 12.46
C ASP A 525 7.46 -20.22 13.61
N LEU A 526 7.80 -21.33 14.28
CA LEU A 526 8.79 -21.40 15.36
C LEU A 526 10.20 -20.99 14.91
N PRO A 527 11.00 -20.36 15.78
CA PRO A 527 12.40 -20.04 15.48
C PRO A 527 13.18 -21.21 14.87
N GLU A 528 13.00 -22.43 15.38
CA GLU A 528 13.69 -23.63 14.90
C GLU A 528 13.30 -23.97 13.45
N VAL A 529 12.02 -23.83 13.11
CA VAL A 529 11.53 -23.97 11.71
C VAL A 529 12.07 -22.85 10.83
N VAL A 530 12.14 -21.63 11.35
CA VAL A 530 12.67 -20.46 10.63
C VAL A 530 14.15 -20.65 10.31
N LEU A 531 14.93 -21.14 11.28
CA LEU A 531 16.35 -21.41 11.12
C LEU A 531 16.60 -22.62 10.20
N ALA A 532 15.81 -23.70 10.29
CA ALA A 532 15.88 -24.81 9.34
C ALA A 532 15.67 -24.35 7.88
N ARG A 533 14.72 -23.44 7.66
CA ARG A 533 14.51 -22.81 6.36
C ARG A 533 15.65 -21.89 5.94
N CYS A 534 16.23 -21.12 6.87
CA CYS A 534 17.41 -20.30 6.55
C CYS A 534 18.59 -21.18 6.13
N LYS A 535 18.83 -22.27 6.86
CA LYS A 535 19.87 -23.26 6.57
C LYS A 535 19.69 -23.86 5.17
N PHE A 536 18.46 -24.24 4.83
CA PHE A 536 18.12 -24.76 3.51
C PHE A 536 18.45 -23.79 2.37
N LEU A 537 18.29 -22.47 2.60
CA LEU A 537 18.57 -21.45 1.59
C LEU A 537 20.05 -21.07 1.49
N LEU A 538 20.92 -21.45 2.43
CA LEU A 538 22.32 -21.01 2.43
C LEU A 538 23.03 -21.40 1.13
N GLY A 539 23.69 -20.42 0.51
CA GLY A 539 24.41 -20.58 -0.76
C GLY A 539 23.52 -20.57 -2.01
N LEU A 540 22.19 -20.57 -1.87
CA LEU A 540 21.26 -20.57 -2.99
C LEU A 540 20.96 -19.16 -3.51
N GLY A 541 20.49 -19.09 -4.77
CA GLY A 541 19.94 -17.88 -5.37
C GLY A 541 20.93 -16.97 -6.09
N LYS A 542 22.20 -17.37 -6.26
CA LYS A 542 23.22 -16.60 -7.00
C LYS A 542 22.74 -16.24 -8.41
N GLY A 543 22.44 -14.96 -8.66
CA GLY A 543 21.97 -14.45 -9.94
C GLY A 543 20.45 -14.53 -10.17
N ASP A 544 19.69 -15.12 -9.25
CA ASP A 544 18.23 -15.15 -9.28
C ASP A 544 17.59 -14.09 -8.37
N PHE A 545 18.41 -13.34 -7.62
CA PHE A 545 17.93 -12.22 -6.82
C PHE A 545 17.39 -11.11 -7.73
N ASN A 546 16.15 -10.74 -7.49
CA ASN A 546 15.52 -9.64 -8.19
C ASN A 546 14.65 -8.86 -7.21
N ILE A 547 15.02 -7.59 -7.02
CA ILE A 547 14.38 -6.65 -6.10
C ILE A 547 12.86 -6.52 -6.33
N PHE A 548 12.41 -6.82 -7.55
CA PHE A 548 11.02 -6.69 -8.01
C PHE A 548 10.27 -8.03 -8.17
N THR A 549 10.92 -9.18 -7.96
CA THR A 549 10.24 -10.47 -8.04
C THR A 549 10.62 -11.39 -6.89
N GLN A 550 11.89 -11.76 -6.77
CA GLN A 550 12.44 -12.62 -5.71
C GLN A 550 13.45 -11.83 -4.87
N ASN A 551 12.95 -10.92 -4.04
CA ASN A 551 13.76 -10.03 -3.20
C ASN A 551 14.04 -10.62 -1.81
N CYS A 552 14.76 -9.88 -0.95
CA CYS A 552 15.14 -10.39 0.37
C CYS A 552 13.94 -10.50 1.32
N GLU A 553 12.88 -9.69 1.14
CA GLU A 553 11.63 -9.83 1.91
C GLU A 553 10.91 -11.14 1.57
N HIS A 554 10.88 -11.57 0.29
CA HIS A 554 10.29 -12.87 -0.08
C HIS A 554 10.99 -14.03 0.63
N ALA A 555 12.33 -14.01 0.63
CA ALA A 555 13.14 -15.04 1.29
C ALA A 555 12.92 -15.02 2.82
N ALA A 556 13.02 -13.86 3.46
CA ALA A 556 12.81 -13.71 4.89
C ALA A 556 11.38 -14.07 5.31
N HIS A 557 10.37 -13.63 4.57
CA HIS A 557 8.96 -13.96 4.81
C HIS A 557 8.67 -15.44 4.61
N TRP A 558 9.30 -16.09 3.63
CA TRP A 558 9.21 -17.54 3.45
C TRP A 558 9.86 -18.29 4.60
N CYS A 559 11.04 -17.87 5.06
CA CYS A 559 11.65 -18.43 6.28
C CYS A 559 10.67 -18.33 7.46
N LYS A 560 9.99 -17.18 7.61
CA LYS A 560 9.03 -16.96 8.71
C LYS A 560 7.72 -17.73 8.59
N THR A 561 7.19 -17.94 7.40
CA THR A 561 5.77 -18.37 7.23
C THR A 561 5.56 -19.55 6.27
N GLY A 562 6.60 -19.93 5.52
CA GLY A 562 6.50 -20.85 4.38
C GLY A 562 5.83 -20.23 3.14
N GLN A 563 5.55 -18.92 3.14
CA GLN A 563 4.96 -18.22 1.98
C GLN A 563 5.92 -17.17 1.43
N GLN A 564 6.06 -17.14 0.11
CA GLN A 564 6.88 -16.15 -0.59
C GLN A 564 6.04 -14.90 -0.87
N TRP A 565 6.11 -13.91 0.02
CA TRP A 565 5.37 -12.67 -0.07
C TRP A 565 6.28 -11.48 0.25
N SER A 566 6.19 -10.43 -0.55
CA SER A 566 6.79 -9.13 -0.24
C SER A 566 5.71 -8.08 -0.17
N LYS A 567 5.62 -7.38 0.97
CA LYS A 567 4.76 -6.21 1.13
C LYS A 567 5.37 -4.99 0.46
N GLN A 568 6.69 -4.91 0.39
CA GLN A 568 7.42 -3.83 -0.25
C GLN A 568 7.02 -3.63 -1.72
N ILE A 569 6.78 -4.72 -2.44
CA ILE A 569 6.32 -4.66 -3.84
C ILE A 569 4.94 -5.32 -4.05
N LEU A 570 4.26 -5.71 -2.96
CA LEU A 570 2.94 -6.33 -2.94
C LEU A 570 2.80 -7.55 -3.87
N THR A 571 3.87 -8.35 -4.00
CA THR A 571 3.92 -9.54 -4.84
C THR A 571 3.87 -10.81 -4.03
N LYS A 572 3.22 -11.83 -4.60
CA LYS A 572 3.28 -13.22 -4.14
C LYS A 572 3.97 -14.04 -5.22
N VAL A 573 5.06 -14.70 -4.89
CA VAL A 573 5.73 -15.64 -5.81
C VAL A 573 5.08 -17.01 -5.70
N ARG A 574 4.93 -17.69 -6.85
CA ARG A 574 4.44 -19.07 -6.92
C ARG A 574 5.65 -20.02 -6.87
N GLY A 575 5.55 -21.05 -6.06
CA GLY A 575 6.61 -22.03 -5.83
C GLY A 575 6.59 -22.50 -4.37
N ARG A 576 7.04 -23.73 -4.12
CA ARG A 576 7.12 -24.30 -2.77
C ARG A 576 8.18 -23.60 -1.92
N VAL A 577 9.30 -23.24 -2.55
CA VAL A 577 10.47 -22.63 -1.90
C VAL A 577 11.06 -21.51 -2.76
N PRO A 578 11.77 -20.53 -2.17
CA PRO A 578 12.63 -19.62 -2.91
C PRO A 578 13.64 -20.39 -3.76
N PHE A 579 13.88 -19.93 -4.99
CA PHE A 579 14.87 -20.52 -5.89
C PHE A 579 14.59 -22.00 -6.27
N GLU A 580 13.32 -22.43 -6.25
CA GLU A 580 12.90 -23.82 -6.53
C GLU A 580 13.47 -24.39 -7.83
N ASN A 581 13.66 -23.56 -8.87
CA ASN A 581 14.20 -24.00 -10.16
C ASN A 581 15.64 -24.55 -10.09
N ARG A 582 16.37 -24.32 -9.00
CA ARG A 582 17.75 -24.81 -8.80
C ARG A 582 17.84 -25.99 -7.84
N LEU A 583 16.72 -26.48 -7.35
CA LEU A 583 16.66 -27.47 -6.29
C LEU A 583 16.15 -28.80 -6.82
N ALA A 584 16.78 -29.89 -6.37
CA ALA A 584 16.23 -31.22 -6.57
C ALA A 584 14.96 -31.36 -5.72
N LYS A 585 13.98 -32.11 -6.24
CA LYS A 585 12.71 -32.29 -5.55
C LYS A 585 12.92 -32.98 -4.19
N GLU A 586 13.88 -33.88 -4.15
CA GLU A 586 14.26 -34.69 -3.00
C GLU A 586 14.78 -33.84 -1.84
N ASP A 587 15.55 -32.78 -2.13
CA ASP A 587 16.07 -31.85 -1.13
C ASP A 587 14.95 -31.04 -0.48
N VAL A 588 13.98 -30.60 -1.29
CA VAL A 588 12.78 -29.90 -0.80
C VAL A 588 11.96 -30.82 0.09
N ASP A 589 11.74 -32.06 -0.34
CA ASP A 589 10.94 -33.04 0.41
C ASP A 589 11.64 -33.45 1.74
N ALA A 590 12.98 -33.54 1.75
CA ALA A 590 13.78 -33.80 2.96
C ALA A 590 13.68 -32.65 3.98
N MET A 591 13.78 -31.40 3.53
CA MET A 591 13.58 -30.22 4.38
C MET A 591 12.13 -30.15 4.91
N GLU A 592 11.12 -30.46 4.09
CA GLU A 592 9.73 -30.49 4.54
C GLU A 592 9.51 -31.54 5.65
N LYS A 593 10.18 -32.71 5.54
CA LYS A 593 10.16 -33.75 6.57
C LYS A 593 10.78 -33.26 7.89
N GLU A 594 11.96 -32.64 7.85
CA GLU A 594 12.60 -32.04 9.03
C GLU A 594 11.67 -31.02 9.71
N ILE A 595 11.03 -30.15 8.92
CA ILE A 595 10.06 -29.17 9.43
C ILE A 595 8.88 -29.89 10.10
N VAL A 596 8.34 -30.96 9.52
CA VAL A 596 7.22 -31.72 10.10
C VAL A 596 7.59 -32.31 11.46
N GLU A 597 8.82 -32.82 11.62
CA GLU A 597 9.35 -33.36 12.87
C GLU A 597 9.48 -32.28 13.95
N ILE A 598 10.05 -31.11 13.62
CA ILE A 598 10.11 -29.95 14.54
C ILE A 598 8.69 -29.57 15.01
N LYS A 599 7.75 -29.49 14.06
CA LYS A 599 6.35 -29.15 14.35
C LYS A 599 5.70 -30.21 15.24
N ALA A 600 6.09 -31.48 15.13
CA ALA A 600 5.56 -32.57 15.95
C ALA A 600 5.98 -32.44 17.43
N VAL A 601 7.26 -32.13 17.70
CA VAL A 601 7.75 -31.89 19.06
C VAL A 601 6.99 -30.73 19.72
N SER A 602 6.82 -29.62 19.00
CA SER A 602 6.08 -28.47 19.52
C SER A 602 4.60 -28.78 19.76
N ARG A 603 3.95 -29.61 18.93
CA ARG A 603 2.57 -30.06 19.17
C ARG A 603 2.44 -30.78 20.51
N THR A 604 3.43 -31.57 20.91
CA THR A 604 3.44 -32.27 22.21
C THR A 604 3.46 -31.28 23.37
N VAL A 605 4.31 -30.25 23.31
CA VAL A 605 4.36 -29.19 24.34
C VAL A 605 3.02 -28.47 24.47
N VAL A 606 2.44 -28.05 23.33
CA VAL A 606 1.13 -27.39 23.27
C VAL A 606 0.02 -28.31 23.82
N ASN A 607 0.04 -29.61 23.49
CA ASN A 607 -0.92 -30.58 24.01
C ASN A 607 -0.86 -30.71 25.54
N ASN A 608 0.34 -30.70 26.12
CA ASN A 608 0.51 -30.79 27.56
C ASN A 608 -0.09 -29.58 28.29
N VAL A 609 0.04 -28.37 27.72
CA VAL A 609 -0.59 -27.15 28.26
C VAL A 609 -2.11 -27.22 28.15
N LEU A 610 -2.65 -27.74 27.04
CA LEU A 610 -4.10 -27.88 26.87
C LEU A 610 -4.73 -28.81 27.89
N ARG A 611 -4.01 -29.85 28.34
CA ARG A 611 -4.46 -30.76 29.41
C ARG A 611 -4.67 -30.06 30.76
N LEU A 612 -4.04 -28.90 30.96
CA LEU A 612 -4.18 -28.09 32.18
C LEU A 612 -5.40 -27.14 32.13
N SER A 613 -6.16 -27.13 31.04
CA SER A 613 -7.34 -26.26 30.93
C SER A 613 -8.37 -26.61 32.01
N GLY A 614 -8.81 -25.63 32.78
CA GLY A 614 -9.71 -25.76 33.92
C GLY A 614 -9.00 -26.07 35.24
N SER A 615 -7.72 -26.45 35.23
CA SER A 615 -6.95 -26.71 36.45
C SER A 615 -6.46 -25.43 37.12
N LYS A 616 -6.25 -25.49 38.44
CA LYS A 616 -5.52 -24.46 39.19
C LYS A 616 -4.02 -24.65 38.96
N VAL A 617 -3.34 -23.58 38.55
CA VAL A 617 -1.91 -23.57 38.26
C VAL A 617 -1.24 -22.39 38.96
N TYR A 618 -0.01 -22.61 39.40
CA TYR A 618 0.94 -21.57 39.74
C TYR A 618 1.75 -21.22 38.49
N LEU A 619 2.04 -19.93 38.30
CA LEU A 619 2.87 -19.47 37.19
C LEU A 619 4.31 -19.33 37.69
N ARG A 620 5.20 -20.22 37.28
CA ARG A 620 6.63 -20.14 37.60
C ARG A 620 7.33 -19.31 36.54
N VAL A 621 8.12 -18.33 36.96
CA VAL A 621 8.81 -17.35 36.12
C VAL A 621 10.30 -17.56 36.25
N GLN A 622 11.02 -17.64 35.12
CA GLN A 622 12.48 -17.82 35.06
C GLN A 622 13.01 -19.04 35.87
N GLY A 623 12.15 -20.03 36.15
CA GLY A 623 12.50 -21.30 36.80
C GLY A 623 12.52 -21.29 38.33
N ASN A 624 12.65 -20.13 39.00
CA ASN A 624 12.80 -20.05 40.45
C ASN A 624 11.95 -18.96 41.15
N LYS A 625 11.09 -18.25 40.40
CA LYS A 625 10.15 -17.26 40.94
C LYS A 625 8.71 -17.67 40.61
N TYR A 626 7.74 -17.19 41.35
CA TYR A 626 6.31 -17.44 41.13
C TYR A 626 5.55 -16.13 41.05
N VAL A 627 4.48 -16.12 40.27
CA VAL A 627 3.59 -14.96 40.16
C VAL A 627 2.73 -14.83 41.42
N ARG A 628 2.60 -13.60 41.91
CA ARG A 628 1.74 -13.22 43.03
C ARG A 628 0.90 -11.99 42.68
N ILE A 629 -0.33 -11.94 43.20
CA ILE A 629 -1.14 -10.72 43.26
C ILE A 629 -0.72 -9.95 44.50
N THR A 630 -0.36 -8.68 44.35
CA THR A 630 0.05 -7.81 45.46
C THR A 630 -1.09 -7.54 46.44
N ASP A 631 -0.76 -7.05 47.64
CA ASP A 631 -1.72 -6.83 48.74
C ASP A 631 -2.87 -5.88 48.37
N ASP A 632 -2.69 -5.01 47.38
CA ASP A 632 -3.75 -4.15 46.85
C ASP A 632 -4.80 -4.88 46.00
N GLY A 633 -4.62 -6.18 45.76
CA GLY A 633 -5.50 -7.04 44.98
C GLY A 633 -5.58 -6.70 43.49
N LEU A 634 -4.68 -5.83 43.01
CA LEU A 634 -4.73 -5.26 41.66
C LEU A 634 -3.45 -5.51 40.87
N HIS A 635 -2.26 -5.30 41.43
CA HIS A 635 -1.01 -5.49 40.69
C HIS A 635 -0.50 -6.94 40.77
N VAL A 636 0.42 -7.26 39.87
CA VAL A 636 0.99 -8.60 39.72
C VAL A 636 2.51 -8.52 39.72
N ASP A 637 3.15 -9.16 40.69
CA ASP A 637 4.60 -9.23 40.86
C ASP A 637 5.11 -10.68 40.85
N VAL A 638 6.42 -10.84 41.03
CA VAL A 638 7.05 -12.15 41.21
C VAL A 638 7.71 -12.27 42.58
N VAL A 639 7.56 -13.45 43.19
CA VAL A 639 8.15 -13.83 44.48
C VAL A 639 9.09 -15.02 44.32
N PRO A 640 10.19 -15.13 45.08
CA PRO A 640 11.04 -16.32 45.07
C PRO A 640 10.26 -17.58 45.46
N GLN A 641 10.68 -18.74 44.94
CA GLN A 641 10.06 -20.04 45.24
C GLN A 641 9.96 -20.35 46.75
N GLY A 642 10.92 -19.88 47.55
CA GLY A 642 11.02 -20.16 48.98
C GLY A 642 11.20 -21.65 49.30
N ASP A 643 11.54 -21.98 50.54
CA ASP A 643 11.71 -23.38 50.97
C ASP A 643 10.37 -24.07 51.26
N ASN A 644 9.34 -23.30 51.65
CA ASN A 644 7.98 -23.81 51.87
C ASN A 644 6.97 -23.21 50.85
N PRO A 645 6.43 -24.03 49.93
CA PRO A 645 5.52 -23.61 48.86
C PRO A 645 4.19 -23.01 49.34
N GLU A 646 3.77 -23.24 50.59
CA GLU A 646 2.53 -22.67 51.12
C GLU A 646 2.72 -21.28 51.74
N THR A 647 3.95 -20.95 52.13
CA THR A 647 4.29 -19.66 52.77
C THR A 647 4.86 -18.62 51.82
N CYS A 648 5.17 -19.00 50.57
CA CYS A 648 5.85 -18.10 49.62
C CYS A 648 4.95 -17.05 48.97
N GLY A 649 3.69 -16.91 49.40
CA GLY A 649 2.76 -15.88 48.90
C GLY A 649 2.38 -16.01 47.43
N ARG A 650 2.68 -17.14 46.76
CA ARG A 650 2.32 -17.38 45.36
C ARG A 650 0.81 -17.43 45.14
N THR A 651 0.36 -16.98 43.98
CA THR A 651 -1.08 -17.00 43.63
C THR A 651 -1.42 -18.15 42.68
N ALA A 652 -2.48 -18.89 43.00
CA ALA A 652 -3.05 -19.90 42.11
C ALA A 652 -4.06 -19.28 41.14
N PHE A 653 -3.94 -19.59 39.85
CA PHE A 653 -4.86 -19.15 38.82
C PHE A 653 -5.56 -20.35 38.19
N ARG A 654 -6.86 -20.25 37.94
CA ARG A 654 -7.55 -21.17 37.05
C ARG A 654 -7.15 -20.85 35.60
N LEU A 655 -6.54 -21.82 34.94
CA LEU A 655 -6.09 -21.69 33.55
C LEU A 655 -7.23 -21.98 32.59
N GLU A 656 -7.51 -21.09 31.65
CA GLU A 656 -8.51 -21.31 30.60
C GLU A 656 -7.83 -21.32 29.22
N CYS A 657 -7.96 -22.42 28.47
CA CYS A 657 -7.37 -22.55 27.13
C CYS A 657 -8.45 -22.48 26.03
N TYR A 658 -8.20 -21.71 24.96
CA TYR A 658 -9.23 -21.36 23.97
C TYR A 658 -8.95 -21.81 22.53
N SER A 659 -7.69 -21.82 22.11
CA SER A 659 -7.34 -22.04 20.71
C SER A 659 -5.95 -22.63 20.63
N LYS A 660 -5.80 -23.60 19.73
CA LYS A 660 -4.58 -24.38 19.55
C LYS A 660 -3.97 -24.10 18.19
N GLN A 661 -2.69 -23.76 18.18
CA GLN A 661 -1.81 -23.94 17.03
C GLN A 661 -0.69 -24.90 17.41
N TYR A 662 0.11 -25.31 16.44
CA TYR A 662 1.19 -26.25 16.72
C TYR A 662 2.31 -25.63 17.58
N ASN A 663 2.47 -24.29 17.54
CA ASN A 663 3.51 -23.51 18.21
C ASN A 663 3.01 -22.60 19.34
N CYS A 664 1.70 -22.49 19.53
CA CYS A 664 1.14 -21.66 20.60
C CYS A 664 -0.25 -22.13 21.04
N VAL A 665 -0.61 -21.77 22.27
CA VAL A 665 -1.95 -21.95 22.87
C VAL A 665 -2.46 -20.60 23.33
N LYS A 666 -3.74 -20.30 23.08
CA LYS A 666 -4.38 -19.13 23.70
C LYS A 666 -4.84 -19.45 25.10
N VAL A 667 -4.38 -18.70 26.09
CA VAL A 667 -4.64 -18.91 27.52
C VAL A 667 -5.25 -17.67 28.19
N ALA A 668 -5.96 -17.85 29.29
CA ALA A 668 -6.35 -16.80 30.22
C ALA A 668 -6.16 -17.27 31.67
N PHE A 669 -5.88 -16.33 32.56
CA PHE A 669 -5.64 -16.60 33.98
C PHE A 669 -6.74 -15.94 34.80
N TYR A 670 -7.55 -16.77 35.46
CA TYR A 670 -8.65 -16.35 36.32
C TYR A 670 -8.30 -16.59 37.79
N HIS A 671 -8.47 -15.59 38.63
CA HIS A 671 -8.31 -15.72 40.07
C HIS A 671 -9.68 -15.89 40.72
N GLU A 672 -9.93 -17.08 41.29
CA GLU A 672 -11.26 -17.45 41.80
C GLU A 672 -11.68 -16.60 43.00
N GLU A 673 -10.77 -16.33 43.93
CA GLU A 673 -11.09 -15.63 45.18
C GLU A 673 -11.48 -14.17 44.93
N SER A 674 -10.82 -13.50 43.99
CA SER A 674 -11.12 -12.09 43.66
C SER A 674 -12.16 -11.93 42.56
N GLY A 675 -12.49 -13.00 41.84
CA GLY A 675 -13.39 -12.97 40.67
C GLY A 675 -12.83 -12.15 39.51
N ARG A 676 -11.49 -12.05 39.38
CA ARG A 676 -10.81 -11.18 38.41
C ARG A 676 -9.96 -12.00 37.43
N TYR A 677 -9.81 -11.48 36.22
CA TYR A 677 -8.86 -11.98 35.23
C TYR A 677 -7.59 -11.15 35.23
N MET A 678 -6.47 -11.74 34.81
CA MET A 678 -5.22 -11.04 34.57
C MET A 678 -5.23 -10.32 33.20
N PHE A 679 -4.87 -9.04 33.18
CA PHE A 679 -4.82 -8.18 31.99
C PHE A 679 -3.46 -7.47 31.86
N SER A 680 -2.98 -7.27 30.63
CA SER A 680 -2.04 -6.18 30.32
C SER A 680 -2.77 -4.94 29.77
N ARG A 681 -2.01 -3.89 29.52
CA ARG A 681 -2.40 -2.53 29.09
C ARG A 681 -3.62 -2.43 28.14
N SER A 682 -4.43 -1.37 28.34
CA SER A 682 -5.55 -0.94 27.46
C SER A 682 -5.14 0.24 26.58
N THR A 683 -5.77 0.45 25.41
CA THR A 683 -5.43 1.47 24.39
C THR A 683 -5.50 2.91 24.87
N LEU A 684 -6.03 3.14 26.08
CA LEU A 684 -6.29 4.46 26.65
C LEU A 684 -5.66 4.66 28.04
N SER A 685 -4.77 3.78 28.53
CA SER A 685 -4.08 3.96 29.82
C SER A 685 -2.55 4.00 29.72
N CYS A 686 -1.92 4.79 30.60
CA CYS A 686 -0.49 5.09 30.68
C CYS A 686 0.33 4.14 31.59
N PHE A 687 -0.30 3.13 32.20
CA PHE A 687 0.39 2.16 33.07
C PHE A 687 1.15 1.09 32.26
N ARG A 688 2.33 0.66 32.75
CA ARG A 688 3.27 -0.29 32.11
C ARG A 688 3.21 -1.72 32.70
N ASP A 689 2.39 -1.91 33.73
CA ASP A 689 2.30 -3.10 34.59
C ASP A 689 1.05 -3.97 34.32
N LEU A 690 1.11 -5.25 34.71
CA LEU A 690 0.00 -6.20 34.66
C LEU A 690 -0.97 -5.99 35.82
N ARG A 691 -2.27 -6.13 35.56
CA ARG A 691 -3.33 -5.92 36.57
C ARG A 691 -4.47 -6.93 36.53
N MET A 692 -5.08 -7.15 37.69
CA MET A 692 -6.28 -7.96 37.87
C MET A 692 -7.55 -7.11 37.67
N LYS A 693 -8.49 -7.52 36.81
CA LYS A 693 -9.76 -6.80 36.55
C LYS A 693 -10.96 -7.73 36.48
N LYS A 694 -12.14 -7.23 36.86
CA LYS A 694 -13.42 -7.93 36.68
C LYS A 694 -13.78 -8.04 35.19
N ALA A 695 -14.43 -9.12 34.79
CA ALA A 695 -14.86 -9.32 33.40
C ALA A 695 -15.89 -8.25 32.98
N ASN A 696 -15.73 -7.69 31.79
CA ASN A 696 -16.64 -6.66 31.28
C ASN A 696 -17.65 -7.28 30.30
N CYS A 697 -18.91 -7.40 30.72
CA CYS A 697 -19.98 -8.12 30.00
C CYS A 697 -20.31 -7.51 28.63
N LEU A 698 -20.08 -6.22 28.42
CA LEU A 698 -20.39 -5.50 27.16
C LEU A 698 -19.47 -5.86 25.98
N ARG A 699 -18.34 -6.54 26.20
CA ARG A 699 -17.38 -6.91 25.12
C ARG A 699 -17.45 -8.37 24.68
N GLY A 700 -18.41 -9.16 25.17
CA GLY A 700 -18.68 -10.52 24.68
C GLY A 700 -17.58 -11.56 24.91
N THR A 701 -16.51 -11.24 25.65
CA THR A 701 -15.47 -12.21 26.06
C THR A 701 -15.05 -11.98 27.51
N SER A 702 -15.17 -13.00 28.36
CA SER A 702 -14.70 -13.01 29.75
C SER A 702 -13.17 -13.08 29.79
N GLY A 703 -12.51 -11.97 30.13
CA GLY A 703 -11.07 -11.93 30.36
C GLY A 703 -10.21 -11.65 29.11
N MET A 704 -8.98 -11.22 29.38
CA MET A 704 -7.97 -10.97 28.35
C MET A 704 -7.25 -12.26 27.98
N ARG A 705 -7.09 -12.48 26.67
CA ARG A 705 -6.44 -13.67 26.12
C ARG A 705 -4.96 -13.40 25.85
N TRP A 706 -4.15 -14.35 26.24
CA TRP A 706 -2.71 -14.40 26.02
C TRP A 706 -2.40 -15.50 25.02
N GLU A 707 -1.29 -15.37 24.31
CA GLU A 707 -0.73 -16.43 23.47
C GLU A 707 0.51 -16.97 24.19
N TYR A 708 0.41 -18.20 24.67
CA TYR A 708 1.51 -18.96 25.25
C TYR A 708 2.24 -19.72 24.16
N SER A 709 3.49 -19.35 23.89
CA SER A 709 4.34 -20.03 22.90
C SER A 709 4.89 -21.36 23.46
N SER A 710 5.22 -22.32 22.59
CA SER A 710 5.89 -23.56 23.03
C SER A 710 7.29 -23.32 23.64
N GLY A 711 7.88 -22.15 23.38
CA GLY A 711 9.09 -21.65 24.05
C GLY A 711 8.84 -21.02 25.44
N GLY A 712 7.61 -21.06 25.94
CA GLY A 712 7.24 -20.61 27.29
C GLY A 712 7.06 -19.10 27.47
N HIS A 713 7.02 -18.33 26.39
CA HIS A 713 6.74 -16.89 26.45
C HIS A 713 5.24 -16.62 26.38
N LEU A 714 4.77 -15.62 27.13
CA LEU A 714 3.41 -15.09 27.07
C LEU A 714 3.36 -13.79 26.27
N ASN A 715 2.47 -13.75 25.26
CA ASN A 715 2.22 -12.57 24.44
C ASN A 715 0.79 -12.07 24.60
N SER A 716 0.61 -10.77 24.80
CA SER A 716 -0.72 -10.17 24.88
C SER A 716 -1.43 -10.17 23.51
N MET A 717 -2.69 -10.63 23.43
CA MET A 717 -3.45 -10.50 22.18
C MET A 717 -4.01 -9.09 21.92
N ASN A 718 -4.00 -8.22 22.93
CA ASN A 718 -4.45 -6.84 22.83
C ASN A 718 -3.27 -5.89 22.97
N GLN A 719 -3.05 -5.07 21.94
CA GLN A 719 -1.92 -4.14 21.79
C GLN A 719 -0.59 -4.78 21.43
N HIS A 720 -0.23 -4.63 20.17
CA HIS A 720 1.13 -4.87 19.67
C HIS A 720 1.75 -6.25 19.90
N ARG A 721 1.02 -7.23 20.43
CA ARG A 721 1.54 -8.57 20.73
C ARG A 721 2.81 -8.56 21.57
N ARG A 722 2.89 -7.62 22.52
CA ARG A 722 4.02 -7.50 23.43
C ARG A 722 4.17 -8.74 24.30
N TYR A 723 5.42 -9.10 24.54
CA TYR A 723 5.84 -10.14 25.46
C TYR A 723 5.63 -9.68 26.90
N ILE A 724 5.61 -10.60 27.85
CA ILE A 724 5.66 -10.27 29.28
C ILE A 724 7.05 -10.50 29.83
N GLY A 725 7.60 -9.46 30.45
CA GLY A 725 8.89 -9.48 31.14
C GLY A 725 8.73 -9.13 32.62
N THR A 726 9.84 -9.17 33.34
CA THR A 726 9.93 -8.78 34.75
C THR A 726 10.79 -7.52 34.84
N ARG A 727 10.27 -6.47 35.49
CA ARG A 727 11.01 -5.24 35.76
C ARG A 727 11.92 -5.41 36.98
N ASP A 728 12.90 -4.52 37.16
CA ASP A 728 13.87 -4.55 38.26
C ASP A 728 13.22 -4.58 39.66
N ASP A 729 12.03 -4.00 39.81
CA ASP A 729 11.25 -4.00 41.06
C ASP A 729 10.36 -5.24 41.24
N GLY A 730 10.48 -6.25 40.36
CA GLY A 730 9.73 -7.50 40.43
C GLY A 730 8.32 -7.46 39.82
N LEU A 731 7.84 -6.30 39.35
CA LEU A 731 6.55 -6.21 38.68
C LEU A 731 6.58 -6.87 37.29
N LEU A 732 5.49 -7.52 36.92
CA LEU A 732 5.32 -8.02 35.55
C LEU A 732 4.85 -6.88 34.63
N VAL A 733 5.55 -6.72 33.51
CA VAL A 733 5.37 -5.59 32.57
C VAL A 733 5.35 -6.05 31.13
N ASP A 734 4.84 -5.20 30.24
CA ASP A 734 4.82 -5.47 28.80
C ASP A 734 6.11 -5.04 28.08
N VAL A 735 6.80 -5.98 27.44
CA VAL A 735 8.08 -5.76 26.75
C VAL A 735 7.98 -5.96 25.24
N GLY A 736 8.79 -5.20 24.50
CA GLY A 736 8.72 -5.14 23.04
C GLY A 736 9.43 -6.30 22.33
N LEU A 737 10.48 -6.84 22.93
CA LEU A 737 11.41 -7.76 22.28
C LEU A 737 11.44 -9.09 23.03
N ARG A 738 11.66 -10.18 22.29
CA ARG A 738 11.71 -11.54 22.87
C ARG A 738 12.87 -11.70 23.85
N GLY A 739 13.97 -10.97 23.66
CA GLY A 739 15.12 -11.02 24.55
C GLY A 739 14.84 -10.53 25.97
N ASP A 740 13.88 -9.62 26.13
CA ASP A 740 13.48 -9.03 27.42
C ASP A 740 12.31 -9.78 28.06
N ALA A 741 11.79 -10.80 27.37
CA ALA A 741 10.64 -11.57 27.80
C ALA A 741 11.02 -12.58 28.88
N SER A 742 10.15 -12.71 29.88
CA SER A 742 10.24 -13.75 30.88
C SER A 742 9.67 -15.07 30.35
N TYR A 743 10.26 -16.16 30.79
CA TYR A 743 9.78 -17.52 30.54
C TYR A 743 8.83 -17.95 31.66
N PHE A 744 7.70 -18.54 31.28
CA PHE A 744 6.63 -18.96 32.16
C PHE A 744 6.41 -20.47 32.06
N GLU A 745 6.18 -21.11 33.20
CA GLU A 745 5.75 -22.50 33.32
C GLU A 745 4.48 -22.60 34.14
N PHE A 746 3.61 -23.52 33.78
CA PHE A 746 2.38 -23.77 34.50
C PHE A 746 2.57 -24.98 35.40
N VAL A 747 2.60 -24.74 36.71
CA VAL A 747 2.79 -25.76 37.73
C VAL A 747 1.43 -26.07 38.36
N PRO A 748 0.85 -27.27 38.20
CA PRO A 748 -0.43 -27.62 38.80
C PRO A 748 -0.42 -27.45 40.32
N SER A 749 -1.49 -26.91 40.89
CA SER A 749 -1.55 -26.62 42.34
C SER A 749 -1.83 -27.85 43.21
N VAL A 750 -2.29 -28.95 42.61
CA VAL A 750 -2.52 -30.24 43.27
C VAL A 750 -1.77 -31.30 42.47
N PRO A 751 -1.03 -32.23 43.11
CA PRO A 751 -0.39 -33.32 42.37
C PRO A 751 -1.45 -34.17 41.66
N PRO A 752 -1.16 -34.73 40.47
CA PRO A 752 -2.11 -35.54 39.69
C PRO A 752 -2.32 -36.94 40.31
N LYS A 753 -2.77 -36.99 41.57
CA LYS A 753 -3.22 -38.19 42.29
C LYS A 753 -4.50 -37.88 43.07
N ALA A 754 -5.52 -37.44 42.34
CA ALA A 754 -6.92 -37.68 42.67
C ALA A 754 -7.67 -38.02 41.38
N ILE A 755 -7.15 -38.99 40.62
CA ILE A 755 -7.88 -39.66 39.54
C ILE A 755 -7.72 -41.15 39.79
N ALA A 756 -8.50 -41.65 40.75
CA ALA A 756 -8.88 -43.06 40.78
C ALA A 756 -9.84 -43.26 39.61
N ASN A 757 -9.27 -43.56 38.44
CA ASN A 757 -9.83 -44.35 37.34
C ASN A 757 -8.99 -44.09 36.09
N GLY A 758 -8.11 -45.05 35.79
CA GLY A 758 -7.61 -45.41 34.46
C GLY A 758 -7.25 -44.31 33.46
N GLN A 759 -5.96 -44.28 33.11
CA GLN A 759 -5.38 -43.72 31.87
C GLN A 759 -5.11 -42.21 31.79
N THR A 760 -4.22 -41.66 32.63
CA THR A 760 -3.38 -40.52 32.21
C THR A 760 -2.07 -40.47 33.01
N ALA A 761 -0.93 -40.46 32.31
CA ALA A 761 0.40 -40.29 32.90
C ALA A 761 0.53 -38.95 33.68
N PRO A 762 1.37 -38.88 34.74
CA PRO A 762 1.60 -37.65 35.50
C PRO A 762 2.09 -36.50 34.60
N TYR A 763 1.58 -35.29 34.84
CA TYR A 763 2.03 -34.09 34.13
C TYR A 763 3.51 -33.82 34.44
N VAL A 764 4.37 -34.03 33.44
CA VAL A 764 5.76 -33.57 33.46
C VAL A 764 5.76 -32.20 32.78
N PRO A 765 6.21 -31.12 33.46
CA PRO A 765 6.41 -29.83 32.81
C PRO A 765 7.27 -30.06 31.56
N PRO A 766 6.83 -29.59 30.37
CA PRO A 766 7.61 -29.78 29.17
C PRO A 766 9.00 -29.19 29.39
N ASP A 767 10.06 -29.96 29.13
CA ASP A 767 11.41 -29.41 29.15
C ASP A 767 11.54 -28.47 27.94
N ILE A 768 11.32 -27.18 28.17
CA ILE A 768 11.39 -26.17 27.11
C ILE A 768 12.84 -25.99 26.63
N THR A 769 13.83 -26.49 27.39
CA THR A 769 15.21 -26.60 26.92
C THR A 769 15.39 -27.73 25.91
N LEU A 770 14.48 -28.72 25.83
CA LEU A 770 14.58 -29.82 24.87
C LEU A 770 14.47 -29.31 23.42
N ILE A 771 13.56 -28.38 23.13
CA ILE A 771 13.44 -27.74 21.80
C ILE A 771 14.72 -26.93 21.46
N LYS A 772 15.29 -26.22 22.45
CA LYS A 772 16.53 -25.43 22.28
C LYS A 772 17.78 -26.32 22.12
N ARG A 773 17.85 -27.43 22.86
CA ARG A 773 18.97 -28.40 22.84
C ARG A 773 18.98 -29.22 21.56
N SER A 774 17.80 -29.61 21.06
CA SER A 774 17.68 -30.38 19.81
C SER A 774 18.12 -29.60 18.56
N TYR A 775 18.14 -28.25 18.60
CA TYR A 775 18.40 -27.39 17.43
C TYR A 775 19.45 -26.30 17.69
N ASN A 776 20.53 -26.63 18.41
CA ASN A 776 21.69 -25.76 18.57
C ASN A 776 22.60 -25.76 17.31
N HIS A 777 22.08 -25.30 16.16
CA HIS A 777 22.85 -25.21 14.91
C HIS A 777 23.88 -24.06 14.88
N ALA A 778 23.79 -23.10 15.80
CA ALA A 778 24.64 -21.90 15.81
C ALA A 778 26.13 -22.16 16.07
N LYS A 779 26.53 -23.38 16.47
CA LYS A 779 27.93 -23.74 16.77
C LYS A 779 28.60 -24.67 15.76
N SER A 780 27.89 -25.19 14.74
CA SER A 780 28.39 -26.33 13.96
C SER A 780 28.39 -26.14 12.43
N LEU A 781 28.41 -24.91 11.92
CA LEU A 781 28.59 -24.65 10.49
C LEU A 781 29.92 -23.94 10.28
N GLU A 782 30.85 -24.60 9.60
CA GLU A 782 31.99 -23.92 8.98
C GLU A 782 31.44 -22.83 8.05
N GLU A 783 31.96 -21.61 8.21
CA GLU A 783 31.61 -20.46 7.38
C GLU A 783 31.87 -20.84 5.91
N THR A 784 30.82 -21.04 5.13
CA THR A 784 30.94 -21.16 3.67
C THR A 784 31.20 -19.75 3.14
N ARG A 785 32.45 -19.32 3.20
CA ARG A 785 32.92 -18.07 2.62
C ARG A 785 32.86 -18.21 1.10
N SER A 786 32.17 -17.30 0.43
CA SER A 786 32.18 -17.27 -1.04
C SER A 786 33.59 -16.89 -1.53
N GLN A 787 34.02 -17.45 -2.65
CA GLN A 787 35.31 -17.15 -3.28
C GLN A 787 35.52 -15.64 -3.48
N SER A 788 34.43 -14.91 -3.78
CA SER A 788 34.43 -13.45 -3.87
C SER A 788 34.72 -12.69 -2.57
N MET A 789 34.44 -13.27 -1.39
CA MET A 789 34.82 -12.68 -0.09
C MET A 789 36.30 -12.88 0.20
N LEU A 790 36.87 -14.01 -0.21
CA LEU A 790 38.30 -14.27 -0.10
C LEU A 790 39.08 -13.31 -1.00
N GLU A 791 38.61 -13.10 -2.23
CA GLU A 791 39.20 -12.15 -3.19
C GLU A 791 39.11 -10.69 -2.69
N LEU A 792 38.00 -10.29 -2.08
CA LEU A 792 37.82 -8.92 -1.56
C LEU A 792 38.62 -8.65 -0.27
N GLU A 793 38.84 -9.67 0.55
CA GLU A 793 39.75 -9.60 1.70
C GLU A 793 41.22 -9.59 1.26
N GLU A 794 41.59 -10.33 0.20
CA GLU A 794 42.90 -10.24 -0.43
C GLU A 794 43.16 -8.86 -1.05
N GLU A 795 42.18 -8.27 -1.73
CA GLU A 795 42.28 -6.89 -2.21
C GLU A 795 42.40 -5.89 -1.06
N ARG A 796 41.62 -6.05 0.02
CA ARG A 796 41.70 -5.18 1.20
C ARG A 796 43.02 -5.32 1.98
N ARG A 797 43.60 -6.52 2.06
CA ARG A 797 44.94 -6.74 2.63
C ARG A 797 46.02 -6.15 1.73
N GLY A 798 45.92 -6.34 0.41
CA GLY A 798 46.82 -5.73 -0.57
C GLY A 798 46.82 -4.20 -0.54
N LEU A 799 45.69 -3.58 -0.21
CA LEU A 799 45.57 -2.12 -0.02
C LEU A 799 46.12 -1.61 1.32
N GLN A 800 46.16 -2.43 2.38
CA GLN A 800 46.77 -2.05 3.66
C GLN A 800 48.30 -2.18 3.65
N ASP A 801 48.83 -3.16 2.93
CA ASP A 801 50.28 -3.33 2.73
C ASP A 801 50.88 -2.30 1.76
N ALA A 802 50.04 -1.53 1.05
CA ALA A 802 50.42 -0.45 0.16
C ALA A 802 50.34 0.94 0.83
N THR A 803 50.77 1.05 2.10
CA THR A 803 51.04 2.36 2.72
C THR A 803 52.49 2.74 2.44
N PRO A 804 52.80 3.80 1.66
CA PRO A 804 54.19 4.17 1.40
C PRO A 804 54.81 4.85 2.64
N LEU A 805 56.01 4.41 3.00
CA LEU A 805 56.99 5.20 3.74
C LEU A 805 57.46 6.40 2.91
#